data_AF-A0A0F9IAX3-F1
#
_entry.id   AF-A0A0F9IAX3-F1
#
_cell.length_a   1.000
_cell.length_b   1.000
_cell.length_c   1.000
_cell.angle_alpha   90.00
_cell.angle_beta   90.00
_cell.angle_gamma   90.00
#
_symmetry.space_group_name_H-M   'P 1'
#
loop_
_entity.id
_entity.type
_entity.pdbx_description
1 polymer ?
#
loop_
_entity_poly.entity_id
_entity_poly.type
_entity_poly.pdbx_seq_one_letter_code
_entity_poly.pdbx_strand_id
1 'polypeptide(L)'
;IKLTNFDFASKLDELKTILEDSKSSYSWSKLAELKVKFTITTPDSKILDQFYESNKIKSHELGAITDRVKESVKNAVVILVNTMNYTIEKYIPFKHSITITRYEEFLRKKGEGSKRVDDVVFLFNTEKLSMKQCFAFLKWWHLDEFAFSEHIKLEIIGTYRGRVRKKTLITTVMKKQPLSEISDYLSSDDINDAAQLLSHKHYFTVLKKYMFPEEFLANAEITLDIAKEGLVPQKRRTVSVDGSKMKFHQLVTKTTPLTQYQKIIEQNQIVGIYCSVKSTNNNLLYLLIDIDIPPLLYSMFPAQIVWNLTLNITKSISQSASRLGLPSFKINYSGAKGVHLILKLQNPEVIMDTEQVVNLPELYNYTLLPGITALKKEKLSSLNNKFKFAKSLLQSLLLFTVYRGNIEIPEEIKRGLKIIHPYQLFRISPDAQNRLKILLDCSSMSRGVFRLFSPHPANKLVSIPLSTDKLSEKYNEYKTVREDAKIENVMERFDSDDLELFLHTPNIVTRKNFKDLLRPDRLLPSFAVLMRFGTIYSMMRLPASFNFWYRFFEVRSFYGFIESKVFGYDRDDFENFYVFINNMALRLHIENRKYIMDLITKYLYEKRISFPLFKHELDTLYHIEFFFTIKSDIFFRDNEDSLLQLFKNEMEFNNFLRQAQEIFNIAVYTISRHVILEDEKGFSKSQRESMNNLYNEITSLTNLAKMHLEDLKYDDHSGGKEEFLIKVIFFVSRLYFASLIFVRTFHSLLEKSQVIKKWR
;
A
#
# COMPACT_ATOMS: atom_id res chain seq x y z
N ILE A 1 -25.68 -22.94 19.90
CA ILE A 1 -26.93 -22.50 19.21
C ILE A 1 -26.70 -22.86 17.76
N LYS A 2 -27.58 -23.59 17.06
CA LYS A 2 -27.35 -23.80 15.62
C LYS A 2 -27.57 -22.46 14.92
N LEU A 3 -26.47 -21.83 14.51
CA LEU A 3 -26.56 -20.58 13.76
C LEU A 3 -27.12 -20.83 12.37
N THR A 4 -28.00 -19.92 11.95
CA THR A 4 -28.61 -19.94 10.63
C THR A 4 -28.29 -18.64 9.89
N ASN A 5 -27.98 -18.71 8.60
CA ASN A 5 -27.76 -17.53 7.75
C ASN A 5 -28.57 -17.65 6.43
N PHE A 6 -28.52 -16.64 5.56
CA PHE A 6 -29.20 -16.69 4.27
C PHE A 6 -28.29 -17.23 3.17
N ASP A 7 -28.80 -18.17 2.37
CA ASP A 7 -28.09 -18.72 1.21
C ASP A 7 -28.29 -17.82 -0.03
N PHE A 8 -27.37 -16.88 -0.21
CA PHE A 8 -27.33 -16.01 -1.38
C PHE A 8 -26.69 -16.68 -2.59
N ALA A 9 -25.75 -17.61 -2.38
CA ALA A 9 -25.00 -18.26 -3.45
C ALA A 9 -25.93 -19.00 -4.41
N SER A 10 -26.87 -19.80 -3.89
CA SER A 10 -27.82 -20.52 -4.74
C SER A 10 -28.69 -19.59 -5.58
N LYS A 11 -29.06 -18.42 -5.05
CA LYS A 11 -29.87 -17.43 -5.78
C LYS A 11 -29.08 -16.70 -6.86
N LEU A 12 -27.80 -16.48 -6.64
CA LEU A 12 -26.91 -16.00 -7.69
C LEU A 12 -26.73 -17.06 -8.78
N ASP A 13 -26.56 -18.32 -8.42
CA ASP A 13 -26.43 -19.39 -9.43
C ASP A 13 -27.72 -19.57 -10.25
N GLU A 14 -28.89 -19.51 -9.61
CA GLU A 14 -30.20 -19.48 -10.29
C GLU A 14 -30.30 -18.32 -11.29
N LEU A 15 -29.94 -17.10 -10.86
CA LEU A 15 -29.92 -15.92 -11.73
C LEU A 15 -28.96 -16.13 -12.91
N LYS A 16 -27.79 -16.69 -12.66
CA LYS A 16 -26.77 -16.92 -13.69
C LYS A 16 -27.30 -17.87 -14.76
N THR A 17 -27.93 -18.98 -14.37
CA THR A 17 -28.56 -19.92 -15.30
C THR A 17 -29.62 -19.24 -16.17
N ILE A 18 -30.48 -18.39 -15.59
CA ILE A 18 -31.51 -17.64 -16.33
C ILE A 18 -30.89 -16.72 -17.40
N LEU A 19 -29.76 -16.08 -17.07
CA LEU A 19 -29.12 -15.08 -17.92
C LEU A 19 -28.17 -15.69 -18.98
N GLU A 20 -27.62 -16.88 -18.74
CA GLU A 20 -26.70 -17.58 -19.66
C GLU A 20 -27.43 -18.32 -20.79
N ASP A 21 -28.68 -18.74 -20.60
CA ASP A 21 -29.45 -19.39 -21.65
C ASP A 21 -29.70 -18.43 -22.83
N SER A 22 -29.08 -18.69 -23.98
CA SER A 22 -29.19 -17.86 -25.18
C SER A 22 -30.56 -17.95 -25.85
N LYS A 23 -31.29 -19.06 -25.64
CA LYS A 23 -32.64 -19.28 -26.16
C LYS A 23 -33.69 -18.60 -25.29
N SER A 24 -33.38 -18.39 -24.01
CA SER A 24 -34.22 -17.67 -23.07
C SER A 24 -34.55 -16.26 -23.56
N SER A 25 -35.79 -15.83 -23.27
CA SER A 25 -36.20 -14.43 -23.43
C SER A 25 -35.44 -13.48 -22.52
N TYR A 26 -34.72 -14.02 -21.52
CA TYR A 26 -34.04 -13.31 -20.46
C TYR A 26 -32.51 -13.25 -20.63
N SER A 27 -31.97 -13.69 -21.77
CA SER A 27 -30.52 -13.78 -22.02
C SER A 27 -29.78 -12.45 -21.80
N TRP A 28 -28.54 -12.53 -21.31
CA TRP A 28 -27.68 -11.35 -21.07
C TRP A 28 -27.54 -10.44 -22.28
N SER A 29 -27.41 -11.04 -23.48
CA SER A 29 -27.25 -10.30 -24.74
C SER A 29 -28.43 -9.38 -25.09
N LYS A 30 -29.61 -9.64 -24.53
CA LYS A 30 -30.84 -8.86 -24.75
C LYS A 30 -31.10 -7.83 -23.65
N LEU A 31 -30.31 -7.86 -22.57
CA LEU A 31 -30.47 -7.03 -21.38
C LEU A 31 -29.78 -5.66 -21.58
N ALA A 32 -30.48 -4.59 -21.23
CA ALA A 32 -29.94 -3.23 -21.18
C ALA A 32 -29.55 -2.85 -19.74
N GLU A 33 -30.38 -3.24 -18.76
CA GLU A 33 -30.17 -2.95 -17.35
C GLU A 33 -30.58 -4.14 -16.48
N LEU A 34 -29.79 -4.43 -15.44
CA LEU A 34 -30.13 -5.36 -14.36
C LEU A 34 -30.29 -4.55 -13.07
N LYS A 35 -31.47 -4.61 -12.47
CA LYS A 35 -31.76 -4.07 -11.14
C LYS A 35 -31.81 -5.20 -10.11
N VAL A 36 -31.05 -5.09 -9.04
CA VAL A 36 -31.08 -6.01 -7.90
C VAL A 36 -31.42 -5.23 -6.65
N LYS A 37 -32.56 -5.52 -6.03
CA LYS A 37 -33.04 -4.89 -4.80
C LYS A 37 -32.97 -5.89 -3.65
N PHE A 38 -32.31 -5.47 -2.58
CA PHE A 38 -32.34 -6.13 -1.28
C PHE A 38 -33.18 -5.29 -0.33
N THR A 39 -34.21 -5.87 0.26
CA THR A 39 -34.98 -5.28 1.35
C THR A 39 -34.62 -6.03 2.62
N ILE A 40 -33.89 -5.37 3.52
CA ILE A 40 -33.33 -5.96 4.73
C ILE A 40 -34.12 -5.42 5.93
N THR A 41 -34.71 -6.31 6.71
CA THR A 41 -35.47 -5.94 7.92
C THR A 41 -34.66 -6.28 9.16
N THR A 42 -34.43 -5.28 10.02
CA THR A 42 -33.78 -5.50 11.31
C THR A 42 -34.70 -6.28 12.26
N PRO A 43 -34.14 -7.14 13.13
CA PRO A 43 -34.93 -7.84 14.13
C PRO A 43 -35.62 -6.88 15.11
N ASP A 44 -36.82 -7.27 15.53
CA ASP A 44 -37.58 -6.64 16.61
C ASP A 44 -37.33 -7.35 17.96
N SER A 45 -37.86 -6.81 19.06
CA SER A 45 -37.70 -7.37 20.42
C SER A 45 -38.02 -8.86 20.49
N LYS A 46 -39.02 -9.33 19.73
CA LYS A 46 -39.48 -10.74 19.69
C LYS A 46 -38.41 -11.79 19.38
N ILE A 47 -37.42 -11.49 18.53
CA ILE A 47 -36.33 -12.44 18.24
C ILE A 47 -35.38 -12.56 19.43
N LEU A 48 -35.22 -11.48 20.19
CA LEU A 48 -34.35 -11.42 21.37
C LEU A 48 -35.06 -11.88 22.64
N ASP A 49 -36.40 -11.81 22.66
CA ASP A 49 -37.23 -12.44 23.67
C ASP A 49 -37.00 -13.96 23.72
N GLN A 50 -36.76 -14.62 22.58
CA GLN A 50 -36.37 -16.05 22.56
C GLN A 50 -35.01 -16.33 23.24
N PHE A 51 -34.07 -15.36 23.20
CA PHE A 51 -32.79 -15.47 23.91
C PHE A 51 -32.94 -15.17 25.41
N TYR A 52 -33.87 -14.29 25.77
CA TYR A 52 -34.27 -14.02 27.15
C TYR A 52 -35.00 -15.23 27.76
N GLU A 53 -36.00 -15.79 27.07
CA GLU A 53 -36.77 -16.98 27.46
C GLU A 53 -35.88 -18.23 27.61
N SER A 54 -34.75 -18.30 26.89
CA SER A 54 -33.75 -19.36 27.05
C SER A 54 -32.70 -19.09 28.13
N ASN A 55 -32.91 -18.09 29.01
CA ASN A 55 -32.03 -17.67 30.11
C ASN A 55 -30.59 -17.30 29.67
N LYS A 56 -30.40 -16.90 28.42
CA LYS A 56 -29.07 -16.52 27.89
C LYS A 56 -28.75 -15.04 28.07
N ILE A 57 -29.76 -14.23 28.38
CA ILE A 57 -29.68 -12.79 28.56
C ILE A 57 -30.52 -12.43 29.78
N LYS A 58 -30.04 -11.57 30.68
CA LYS A 58 -30.87 -11.10 31.81
C LYS A 58 -31.86 -10.04 31.33
N SER A 59 -33.03 -9.93 31.97
CA SER A 59 -34.10 -9.00 31.56
C SER A 59 -33.63 -7.54 31.42
N HIS A 60 -32.76 -7.08 32.32
CA HIS A 60 -32.22 -5.71 32.28
C HIS A 60 -31.18 -5.48 31.17
N GLU A 61 -30.64 -6.53 30.55
CA GLU A 61 -29.66 -6.45 29.46
C GLU A 61 -30.33 -6.49 28.07
N LEU A 62 -31.61 -6.90 28.01
CA LEU A 62 -32.35 -7.15 26.78
C LEU A 62 -32.43 -5.90 25.88
N GLY A 63 -32.76 -4.74 26.45
CA GLY A 63 -32.84 -3.47 25.70
C GLY A 63 -31.50 -3.08 25.08
N ALA A 64 -30.42 -3.09 25.87
CA ALA A 64 -29.08 -2.73 25.41
C ALA A 64 -28.54 -3.70 24.34
N ILE A 65 -28.82 -5.00 24.47
CA ILE A 65 -28.44 -6.00 23.46
C ILE A 65 -29.26 -5.82 22.18
N THR A 66 -30.55 -5.52 22.29
CA THR A 66 -31.44 -5.23 21.15
C THR A 66 -30.93 -4.06 20.33
N ASP A 67 -30.60 -2.95 20.98
CA ASP A 67 -30.06 -1.78 20.30
C ASP A 67 -28.71 -2.09 19.64
N ARG A 68 -27.84 -2.86 20.31
CA ARG A 68 -26.55 -3.27 19.76
C ARG A 68 -26.68 -4.15 18.52
N VAL A 69 -27.66 -5.06 18.49
CA VAL A 69 -27.93 -5.92 17.33
C VAL A 69 -28.50 -5.10 16.17
N LYS A 70 -29.49 -4.24 16.43
CA LYS A 70 -30.07 -3.32 15.43
C LYS A 70 -29.01 -2.41 14.81
N GLU A 71 -28.09 -1.89 15.62
CA GLU A 71 -26.98 -1.04 15.16
C GLU A 71 -25.91 -1.85 14.41
N SER A 72 -25.68 -3.12 14.78
CA SER A 72 -24.74 -4.00 14.06
C SER A 72 -25.19 -4.25 12.62
N VAL A 73 -26.48 -4.56 12.41
CA VAL A 73 -27.05 -4.73 11.06
C VAL A 73 -26.95 -3.42 10.27
N LYS A 74 -27.21 -2.27 10.91
CA LYS A 74 -27.05 -0.93 10.31
C LYS A 74 -25.65 -0.71 9.78
N ASN A 75 -24.68 -0.90 10.67
CA ASN A 75 -23.29 -0.61 10.38
C ASN A 75 -22.77 -1.52 9.27
N ALA A 76 -23.15 -2.80 9.27
CA ALA A 76 -22.80 -3.72 8.19
C ALA A 76 -23.36 -3.24 6.83
N VAL A 77 -24.63 -2.85 6.74
CA VAL A 77 -25.20 -2.29 5.49
C VAL A 77 -24.47 -1.02 5.06
N VAL A 78 -24.32 -0.05 5.97
CA VAL A 78 -23.69 1.26 5.68
C VAL A 78 -22.25 1.09 5.21
N ILE A 79 -21.46 0.32 5.94
CA ILE A 79 -20.04 0.09 5.63
C ILE A 79 -19.92 -0.57 4.25
N LEU A 80 -20.75 -1.56 3.95
CA LEU A 80 -20.69 -2.29 2.69
C LEU A 80 -21.08 -1.38 1.50
N VAL A 81 -22.19 -0.64 1.58
CA VAL A 81 -22.60 0.33 0.54
C VAL A 81 -21.50 1.37 0.31
N ASN A 82 -20.98 1.98 1.38
CA ASN A 82 -19.96 3.02 1.27
C ASN A 82 -18.67 2.48 0.64
N THR A 83 -18.26 1.27 1.00
CA THR A 83 -17.07 0.63 0.43
C THR A 83 -17.27 0.31 -1.06
N MET A 84 -18.45 -0.16 -1.45
CA MET A 84 -18.77 -0.43 -2.86
C MET A 84 -18.82 0.86 -3.69
N ASN A 85 -19.52 1.89 -3.21
CA ASN A 85 -19.58 3.20 -3.88
C ASN A 85 -18.19 3.80 -4.02
N TYR A 86 -17.36 3.74 -2.98
CA TYR A 86 -15.98 4.20 -3.07
C TYR A 86 -15.20 3.43 -4.15
N THR A 87 -15.36 2.10 -4.22
CA THR A 87 -14.69 1.28 -5.25
C THR A 87 -15.19 1.62 -6.66
N ILE A 88 -16.50 1.80 -6.85
CA ILE A 88 -17.11 2.17 -8.14
C ILE A 88 -16.57 3.52 -8.64
N GLU A 89 -16.47 4.52 -7.78
CA GLU A 89 -15.97 5.85 -8.12
C GLU A 89 -14.50 5.88 -8.55
N LYS A 90 -13.70 4.87 -8.17
CA LYS A 90 -12.26 4.82 -8.53
C LYS A 90 -11.99 4.27 -9.93
N TYR A 91 -12.93 3.56 -10.55
CA TYR A 91 -12.72 2.95 -11.86
C TYR A 91 -13.76 3.45 -12.85
N ILE A 92 -13.30 4.13 -13.90
CA ILE A 92 -14.12 4.75 -14.95
C ILE A 92 -15.19 3.79 -15.52
N PRO A 93 -14.89 2.50 -15.80
CA PRO A 93 -15.89 1.57 -16.32
C PRO A 93 -17.09 1.37 -15.38
N PHE A 94 -16.88 1.46 -14.06
CA PHE A 94 -17.92 1.21 -13.06
C PHE A 94 -18.67 2.49 -12.72
N LYS A 95 -17.98 3.63 -12.58
CA LYS A 95 -18.56 4.93 -12.25
C LYS A 95 -19.79 5.30 -13.08
N HIS A 96 -19.81 4.93 -14.36
CA HIS A 96 -20.90 5.24 -15.29
C HIS A 96 -21.78 4.06 -15.66
N SER A 97 -21.64 2.94 -14.95
CA SER A 97 -22.32 1.68 -15.27
C SER A 97 -22.90 0.96 -14.06
N ILE A 98 -22.53 1.36 -12.84
CA ILE A 98 -23.05 0.80 -11.60
C ILE A 98 -23.52 1.95 -10.73
N THR A 99 -24.73 1.84 -10.19
CA THR A 99 -25.24 2.76 -9.18
C THR A 99 -25.80 1.95 -8.02
N ILE A 100 -25.42 2.32 -6.80
CA ILE A 100 -25.94 1.71 -5.57
C ILE A 100 -26.61 2.80 -4.76
N THR A 101 -27.89 2.62 -4.49
CA THR A 101 -28.68 3.51 -3.64
C THR A 101 -29.17 2.77 -2.42
N ARG A 102 -29.23 3.47 -1.29
CA ARG A 102 -29.76 2.96 -0.02
C ARG A 102 -30.86 3.91 0.45
N TYR A 103 -32.01 3.34 0.78
CA TYR A 103 -33.12 4.05 1.41
C TYR A 103 -33.40 3.40 2.76
N GLU A 104 -33.57 4.22 3.78
CA GLU A 104 -33.87 3.78 5.14
C GLU A 104 -35.30 4.21 5.49
N GLU A 105 -36.11 3.27 5.96
CA GLU A 105 -37.48 3.50 6.41
C GLU A 105 -37.71 2.86 7.79
N PHE A 106 -38.55 3.48 8.61
CA PHE A 106 -39.00 2.93 9.89
C PHE A 106 -40.49 2.62 9.81
N LEU A 107 -40.84 1.32 9.89
CA LEU A 107 -42.23 0.87 9.83
C LEU A 107 -43.07 1.32 11.04
N ARG A 108 -42.44 1.66 12.18
CA ARG A 108 -43.05 2.37 13.32
C ARG A 108 -42.02 3.29 13.99
N LYS A 109 -42.42 4.54 14.28
CA LYS A 109 -41.51 5.63 14.71
C LYS A 109 -41.03 5.58 16.17
N LYS A 110 -41.60 4.77 17.07
CA LYS A 110 -41.14 4.51 18.47
C LYS A 110 -41.99 3.43 19.15
N GLY A 111 -41.40 2.60 20.02
CA GLY A 111 -42.09 1.58 20.84
C GLY A 111 -41.79 0.12 20.43
N GLU A 112 -42.40 -0.84 21.14
CA GLU A 112 -42.42 -2.27 20.75
C GLU A 112 -43.02 -2.43 19.35
N GLY A 113 -42.43 -3.28 18.50
CA GLY A 113 -42.85 -3.40 17.10
C GLY A 113 -42.12 -2.48 16.12
N SER A 114 -41.14 -1.68 16.57
CA SER A 114 -40.37 -0.79 15.70
C SER A 114 -39.29 -1.55 14.91
N LYS A 115 -39.51 -1.62 13.60
CA LYS A 115 -38.61 -2.27 12.64
C LYS A 115 -38.02 -1.24 11.68
N ARG A 116 -36.69 -1.28 11.52
CA ARG A 116 -36.00 -0.57 10.45
C ARG A 116 -35.96 -1.47 9.22
N VAL A 117 -36.23 -0.88 8.07
CA VAL A 117 -36.11 -1.51 6.76
C VAL A 117 -35.09 -0.72 5.94
N ASP A 118 -34.07 -1.44 5.47
CA ASP A 118 -33.07 -0.91 4.54
C ASP A 118 -33.35 -1.46 3.14
N ASP A 119 -33.67 -0.59 2.21
CA ASP A 119 -33.78 -0.90 0.78
C ASP A 119 -32.47 -0.53 0.09
N VAL A 120 -31.71 -1.54 -0.35
CA VAL A 120 -30.47 -1.36 -1.11
C VAL A 120 -30.72 -1.79 -2.55
N VAL A 121 -30.54 -0.85 -3.48
CA VAL A 121 -30.79 -1.06 -4.91
C VAL A 121 -29.50 -0.91 -5.69
N PHE A 122 -29.11 -2.00 -6.36
CA PHE A 122 -28.08 -2.04 -7.36
C PHE A 122 -28.70 -1.86 -8.75
N LEU A 123 -28.13 -0.97 -9.54
CA LEU A 123 -28.46 -0.78 -10.95
C LEU A 123 -27.18 -1.02 -11.76
N PHE A 124 -27.23 -1.99 -12.67
CA PHE A 124 -26.13 -2.32 -13.57
C PHE A 124 -26.53 -2.03 -15.01
N ASN A 125 -25.77 -1.19 -15.70
CA ASN A 125 -25.85 -1.02 -17.14
C ASN A 125 -25.10 -2.18 -17.82
N THR A 126 -25.86 -3.12 -18.37
CA THR A 126 -25.33 -4.36 -18.94
C THR A 126 -24.82 -4.20 -20.38
N GLU A 127 -24.98 -3.01 -20.97
CA GLU A 127 -24.35 -2.67 -22.25
C GLU A 127 -22.86 -2.33 -22.07
N LYS A 128 -22.49 -1.84 -20.89
CA LYS A 128 -21.12 -1.46 -20.54
C LYS A 128 -20.38 -2.50 -19.68
N LEU A 129 -21.13 -3.42 -19.07
CA LEU A 129 -20.59 -4.43 -18.15
C LEU A 129 -20.76 -5.83 -18.71
N SER A 130 -19.74 -6.66 -18.52
CA SER A 130 -19.88 -8.10 -18.70
C SER A 130 -20.67 -8.72 -17.54
N MET A 131 -21.29 -9.88 -17.81
CA MET A 131 -21.97 -10.66 -16.78
C MET A 131 -21.04 -10.96 -15.60
N LYS A 132 -19.79 -11.37 -15.86
CA LYS A 132 -18.79 -11.63 -14.81
C LYS A 132 -18.55 -10.43 -13.90
N GLN A 133 -18.46 -9.22 -14.45
CA GLN A 133 -18.28 -8.00 -13.65
C GLN A 133 -19.48 -7.72 -12.75
N CYS A 134 -20.72 -7.83 -13.25
CA CYS A 134 -21.91 -7.64 -12.43
C CYS A 134 -22.01 -8.68 -11.31
N PHE A 135 -21.80 -9.96 -11.64
CA PHE A 135 -21.80 -11.04 -10.65
C PHE A 135 -20.68 -10.92 -9.62
N ALA A 136 -19.52 -10.38 -10.00
CA ALA A 136 -18.44 -10.13 -9.05
C ALA A 136 -18.87 -9.11 -7.97
N PHE A 137 -19.57 -8.03 -8.34
CA PHE A 137 -20.14 -7.07 -7.38
C PHE A 137 -21.24 -7.70 -6.52
N LEU A 138 -22.12 -8.51 -7.11
CA LEU A 138 -23.15 -9.22 -6.35
C LEU A 138 -22.57 -10.24 -5.36
N LYS A 139 -21.49 -10.95 -5.74
CA LYS A 139 -20.76 -11.86 -4.84
C LYS A 139 -20.03 -11.14 -3.73
N TRP A 140 -19.60 -9.90 -3.94
CA TRP A 140 -19.06 -9.10 -2.86
C TRP A 140 -20.14 -8.73 -1.83
N TRP A 141 -21.40 -8.68 -2.24
CA TRP A 141 -22.55 -8.58 -1.34
C TRP A 141 -22.94 -9.94 -0.72
N HIS A 142 -22.07 -10.96 -0.71
CA HIS A 142 -22.35 -12.24 -0.04
C HIS A 142 -22.15 -12.09 1.48
N LEU A 143 -23.20 -12.33 2.27
CA LEU A 143 -23.37 -11.75 3.61
C LEU A 143 -23.45 -12.79 4.72
N ASP A 144 -22.27 -13.20 5.21
CA ASP A 144 -22.13 -13.81 6.54
C ASP A 144 -22.37 -12.80 7.68
N GLU A 145 -22.42 -11.49 7.34
CA GLU A 145 -22.54 -10.37 8.27
C GLU A 145 -24.00 -10.01 8.65
N PHE A 146 -25.00 -10.61 8.00
CA PHE A 146 -26.43 -10.32 8.25
C PHE A 146 -27.19 -11.46 8.93
N ALA A 147 -26.49 -12.38 9.60
CA ALA A 147 -27.10 -13.45 10.39
C ALA A 147 -28.15 -12.94 11.39
N PHE A 148 -28.01 -11.70 11.86
CA PHE A 148 -28.94 -11.05 12.79
C PHE A 148 -30.19 -10.45 12.14
N SER A 149 -30.25 -10.30 10.81
CA SER A 149 -31.44 -9.74 10.14
C SER A 149 -32.65 -10.67 10.31
N GLU A 150 -33.85 -10.11 10.44
CA GLU A 150 -35.07 -10.91 10.57
C GLU A 150 -35.47 -11.50 9.21
N HIS A 151 -35.53 -10.64 8.19
CA HIS A 151 -35.91 -11.01 6.83
C HIS A 151 -35.05 -10.29 5.81
N ILE A 152 -34.74 -10.98 4.71
CA ILE A 152 -34.17 -10.40 3.51
C ILE A 152 -35.05 -10.80 2.33
N LYS A 153 -35.65 -9.81 1.66
CA LYS A 153 -36.34 -10.00 0.38
C LYS A 153 -35.39 -9.59 -0.74
N LEU A 154 -35.25 -10.48 -1.72
CA LEU A 154 -34.47 -10.27 -2.93
C LEU A 154 -35.42 -10.12 -4.11
N GLU A 155 -35.31 -9.00 -4.84
CA GLU A 155 -36.03 -8.76 -6.09
C GLU A 155 -35.02 -8.43 -7.20
N ILE A 156 -35.04 -9.23 -8.27
CA ILE A 156 -34.16 -9.04 -9.44
C ILE A 156 -35.04 -8.75 -10.65
N ILE A 157 -34.78 -7.63 -11.32
CA ILE A 157 -35.58 -7.12 -12.43
C ILE A 157 -34.66 -6.80 -13.60
N GLY A 158 -35.03 -7.26 -14.79
CA GLY A 158 -34.34 -6.93 -16.03
C GLY A 158 -35.11 -5.93 -16.89
N THR A 159 -34.39 -4.97 -17.49
CA THR A 159 -34.90 -4.07 -18.54
C THR A 159 -34.27 -4.45 -19.87
N TYR A 160 -35.08 -4.70 -20.90
CA TYR A 160 -34.62 -5.25 -22.19
C TYR A 160 -34.43 -4.18 -23.27
N ARG A 161 -33.53 -4.44 -24.22
CA ARG A 161 -33.25 -3.54 -25.35
C ARG A 161 -34.45 -3.40 -26.28
N GLY A 162 -34.66 -2.20 -26.82
CA GLY A 162 -35.66 -1.92 -27.87
C GLY A 162 -37.14 -1.89 -27.42
N ARG A 163 -37.46 -2.27 -26.17
CA ARG A 163 -38.78 -2.09 -25.55
C ARG A 163 -38.60 -1.79 -24.08
N VAL A 164 -39.25 -0.75 -23.52
CA VAL A 164 -39.24 -0.44 -22.08
C VAL A 164 -40.11 -1.45 -21.29
N ARG A 165 -39.87 -2.75 -21.49
CA ARG A 165 -40.51 -3.82 -20.72
C ARG A 165 -39.56 -4.23 -19.60
N LYS A 166 -39.95 -3.89 -18.37
CA LYS A 166 -39.32 -4.41 -17.15
C LYS A 166 -39.92 -5.78 -16.84
N LYS A 167 -39.08 -6.74 -16.49
CA LYS A 167 -39.54 -8.09 -16.12
C LYS A 167 -38.83 -8.57 -14.87
N THR A 168 -39.62 -9.05 -13.92
CA THR A 168 -39.11 -9.69 -12.71
C THR A 168 -38.53 -11.05 -13.07
N LEU A 169 -37.28 -11.29 -12.68
CA LEU A 169 -36.55 -12.55 -12.90
C LEU A 169 -36.66 -13.44 -11.67
N ILE A 170 -36.40 -12.86 -10.50
CA ILE A 170 -36.45 -13.54 -9.21
C ILE A 170 -37.14 -12.61 -8.22
N THR A 171 -38.06 -13.14 -7.43
CA THR A 171 -38.60 -12.46 -6.25
C THR A 171 -38.78 -13.49 -5.17
N THR A 172 -38.05 -13.33 -4.07
CA THR A 172 -38.09 -14.30 -2.98
C THR A 172 -37.82 -13.64 -1.64
N VAL A 173 -38.46 -14.17 -0.61
CA VAL A 173 -38.05 -13.92 0.78
C VAL A 173 -37.10 -15.04 1.14
N MET A 174 -35.84 -14.68 1.38
CA MET A 174 -34.80 -15.66 1.65
C MET A 174 -35.03 -16.32 3.00
N LYS A 175 -34.90 -17.65 3.01
CA LYS A 175 -34.99 -18.44 4.24
C LYS A 175 -33.61 -18.51 4.89
N LYS A 176 -33.59 -18.50 6.21
CA LYS A 176 -32.38 -18.85 6.94
C LYS A 176 -32.21 -20.37 6.94
N GLN A 177 -30.99 -20.83 6.69
CA GLN A 177 -30.57 -22.22 6.77
C GLN A 177 -29.45 -22.35 7.80
N PRO A 178 -29.34 -23.48 8.53
CA PRO A 178 -28.17 -23.77 9.34
C PRO A 178 -26.87 -23.55 8.57
N LEU A 179 -25.86 -22.96 9.22
CA LEU A 179 -24.57 -22.70 8.57
C LEU A 179 -23.96 -23.96 7.94
N SER A 180 -24.13 -25.12 8.56
CA SER A 180 -23.71 -26.43 8.02
C SER A 180 -24.42 -26.83 6.73
N GLU A 181 -25.61 -26.30 6.45
CA GLU A 181 -26.36 -26.56 5.20
C GLU A 181 -26.00 -25.55 4.09
N ILE A 182 -25.42 -24.40 4.46
CA ILE A 182 -24.98 -23.34 3.53
C ILE A 182 -23.53 -23.55 3.12
N SER A 183 -22.69 -24.01 4.06
CA SER A 183 -21.31 -24.38 3.82
C SER A 183 -20.84 -25.43 4.82
N ASP A 184 -20.25 -26.52 4.34
CA ASP A 184 -19.43 -27.39 5.18
C ASP A 184 -18.23 -26.57 5.65
N TYR A 185 -18.22 -26.13 6.91
CA TYR A 185 -17.10 -25.34 7.43
C TYR A 185 -15.80 -26.16 7.40
N LEU A 186 -15.90 -27.45 7.76
CA LEU A 186 -14.92 -28.52 7.58
C LEU A 186 -15.67 -29.84 7.52
N SER A 187 -15.48 -30.62 6.46
CA SER A 187 -15.88 -32.02 6.41
C SER A 187 -14.97 -32.89 7.28
N SER A 188 -15.41 -34.11 7.63
CA SER A 188 -14.56 -35.08 8.35
C SER A 188 -13.26 -35.37 7.58
N ASP A 189 -13.34 -35.38 6.25
CA ASP A 189 -12.17 -35.57 5.38
C ASP A 189 -11.21 -34.38 5.48
N ASP A 190 -11.71 -33.13 5.53
CA ASP A 190 -10.87 -31.93 5.70
C ASP A 190 -10.08 -31.94 7.02
N ILE A 191 -10.73 -32.43 8.08
CA ILE A 191 -10.10 -32.60 9.39
C ILE A 191 -9.03 -33.68 9.32
N ASN A 192 -9.35 -34.81 8.68
CA ASN A 192 -8.44 -35.93 8.55
C ASN A 192 -7.18 -35.56 7.75
N ASP A 193 -7.33 -34.96 6.58
CA ASP A 193 -6.21 -34.59 5.70
C ASP A 193 -5.28 -33.60 6.40
N ALA A 194 -5.85 -32.59 7.06
CA ALA A 194 -5.07 -31.62 7.81
C ALA A 194 -4.33 -32.29 8.98
N ALA A 195 -4.99 -33.17 9.73
CA ALA A 195 -4.38 -33.89 10.84
C ALA A 195 -3.26 -34.84 10.36
N GLN A 196 -3.45 -35.51 9.22
CA GLN A 196 -2.46 -36.38 8.61
C GLN A 196 -1.19 -35.61 8.27
N LEU A 197 -1.31 -34.47 7.57
CA LEU A 197 -0.16 -33.61 7.28
C LEU A 197 0.54 -33.13 8.56
N LEU A 198 -0.20 -32.69 9.59
CA LEU A 198 0.39 -32.24 10.86
C LEU A 198 1.14 -33.35 11.62
N SER A 199 0.65 -34.59 11.50
CA SER A 199 1.27 -35.77 12.10
C SER A 199 2.44 -36.34 11.28
N HIS A 200 2.61 -35.87 10.04
CA HIS A 200 3.63 -36.39 9.14
C HIS A 200 5.05 -36.09 9.63
N LYS A 201 5.95 -37.09 9.58
CA LYS A 201 7.34 -36.98 10.09
C LYS A 201 8.11 -35.79 9.51
N HIS A 202 7.92 -35.51 8.22
CA HIS A 202 8.61 -34.43 7.51
C HIS A 202 8.01 -33.05 7.75
N TYR A 203 6.73 -32.97 8.11
CA TYR A 203 6.09 -31.69 8.37
C TYR A 203 6.80 -30.97 9.51
N PHE A 204 7.06 -31.69 10.62
CA PHE A 204 7.84 -31.15 11.73
C PHE A 204 9.27 -30.78 11.34
N THR A 205 9.94 -31.57 10.50
CA THR A 205 11.29 -31.27 9.99
C THR A 205 11.33 -29.97 9.20
N VAL A 206 10.38 -29.80 8.27
CA VAL A 206 10.22 -28.57 7.50
C VAL A 206 9.94 -27.39 8.43
N LEU A 207 8.96 -27.50 9.33
CA LEU A 207 8.67 -26.42 10.27
C LEU A 207 9.87 -26.07 11.15
N LYS A 208 10.61 -27.06 11.65
CA LYS A 208 11.80 -26.84 12.47
C LYS A 208 12.82 -25.95 11.76
N LYS A 209 13.07 -26.24 10.48
CA LYS A 209 14.07 -25.52 9.66
C LYS A 209 13.75 -24.03 9.46
N TYR A 210 12.48 -23.65 9.42
CA TYR A 210 12.06 -22.25 9.18
C TYR A 210 11.59 -21.52 10.45
N MET A 211 11.11 -22.24 11.45
CA MET A 211 10.58 -21.63 12.67
C MET A 211 11.61 -21.55 13.79
N PHE A 212 12.60 -22.45 13.79
CA PHE A 212 13.62 -22.55 14.83
C PHE A 212 15.03 -22.65 14.22
N PRO A 213 15.47 -21.66 13.41
CA PRO A 213 16.82 -21.67 12.87
C PRO A 213 17.86 -21.59 14.01
N GLU A 214 18.89 -22.43 13.95
CA GLU A 214 19.86 -22.64 15.05
C GLU A 214 20.60 -21.35 15.44
N GLU A 215 20.82 -20.45 14.49
CA GLU A 215 21.48 -19.16 14.72
C GLU A 215 20.59 -18.09 15.40
N PHE A 216 19.33 -18.41 15.72
CA PHE A 216 18.41 -17.55 16.46
C PHE A 216 17.85 -18.24 17.70
N LEU A 217 17.98 -17.59 18.86
CA LEU A 217 17.23 -17.96 20.08
C LEU A 217 15.77 -17.49 19.95
N ALA A 218 14.97 -18.18 19.15
CA ALA A 218 13.57 -17.85 18.90
C ALA A 218 12.63 -18.99 19.30
N ASN A 219 11.60 -18.66 20.09
CA ASN A 219 10.41 -19.50 20.19
C ASN A 219 9.45 -19.15 19.04
N ALA A 220 8.71 -20.12 18.53
CA ALA A 220 7.71 -19.91 17.49
C ALA A 220 6.30 -20.12 18.05
N GLU A 221 5.31 -19.42 17.49
CA GLU A 221 3.92 -19.51 17.93
C GLU A 221 3.03 -19.85 16.73
N ILE A 222 2.27 -20.93 16.79
CA ILE A 222 1.28 -21.20 15.74
C ILE A 222 -0.01 -20.44 16.08
N THR A 223 -0.49 -19.65 15.12
CA THR A 223 -1.78 -18.96 15.17
C THR A 223 -2.80 -19.77 14.40
N LEU A 224 -3.97 -19.95 14.98
CA LEU A 224 -5.08 -20.69 14.41
C LEU A 224 -6.18 -19.70 14.05
N ASP A 225 -6.78 -19.85 12.87
CA ASP A 225 -8.10 -19.30 12.64
C ASP A 225 -9.12 -20.33 13.10
N ILE A 226 -9.86 -19.95 14.13
CA ILE A 226 -10.96 -20.73 14.67
C ILE A 226 -12.24 -20.16 14.07
N ALA A 227 -13.06 -21.03 13.48
CA ALA A 227 -14.40 -20.67 13.11
C ALA A 227 -15.12 -20.16 14.36
N LYS A 228 -15.62 -18.94 14.28
CA LYS A 228 -16.58 -18.44 15.25
C LYS A 228 -17.90 -18.26 14.56
N GLU A 229 -18.90 -18.87 15.15
CA GLU A 229 -20.32 -18.66 14.87
C GLU A 229 -20.62 -17.17 14.53
N GLY A 230 -20.90 -16.87 13.24
CA GLY A 230 -21.40 -15.58 12.77
C GLY A 230 -20.40 -14.41 12.77
N LEU A 231 -19.10 -14.69 12.88
CA LEU A 231 -18.04 -13.67 12.87
C LEU A 231 -16.89 -14.08 11.95
N VAL A 232 -16.10 -13.09 11.51
CA VAL A 232 -14.79 -13.32 10.91
C VAL A 232 -13.99 -14.29 11.81
N PRO A 233 -13.32 -15.33 11.24
CA PRO A 233 -12.57 -16.29 12.02
C PRO A 233 -11.68 -15.63 13.07
N GLN A 234 -11.74 -16.14 14.31
CA GLN A 234 -10.98 -15.55 15.39
C GLN A 234 -9.59 -16.18 15.46
N LYS A 235 -8.57 -15.32 15.41
CA LYS A 235 -7.19 -15.72 15.66
C LYS A 235 -7.01 -16.16 17.11
N ARG A 236 -6.59 -17.41 17.32
CA ARG A 236 -6.18 -17.95 18.63
C ARG A 236 -4.79 -18.58 18.55
N ARG A 237 -4.15 -18.74 19.71
CA ARG A 237 -2.84 -19.44 19.83
C ARG A 237 -2.88 -20.63 20.77
N THR A 238 -3.96 -20.72 21.54
CA THR A 238 -4.21 -21.78 22.51
C THR A 238 -5.42 -22.58 22.09
N VAL A 239 -5.35 -23.89 22.29
CA VAL A 239 -6.44 -24.83 22.10
C VAL A 239 -6.83 -25.42 23.45
N SER A 240 -8.08 -25.85 23.56
CA SER A 240 -8.54 -26.69 24.66
C SER A 240 -8.27 -28.15 24.31
N VAL A 241 -7.56 -28.87 25.17
CA VAL A 241 -7.33 -30.31 25.10
C VAL A 241 -7.78 -30.88 26.43
N ASP A 242 -8.85 -31.66 26.43
CA ASP A 242 -9.38 -32.33 27.64
C ASP A 242 -9.62 -31.36 28.82
N GLY A 243 -10.15 -30.17 28.52
CA GLY A 243 -10.46 -29.12 29.50
C GLY A 243 -9.28 -28.22 29.88
N SER A 244 -8.04 -28.59 29.51
CA SER A 244 -6.84 -27.79 29.76
C SER A 244 -6.48 -26.92 28.56
N LYS A 245 -6.01 -25.69 28.82
CA LYS A 245 -5.52 -24.78 27.76
C LYS A 245 -4.04 -25.06 27.47
N MET A 246 -3.70 -25.33 26.22
CA MET A 246 -2.32 -25.52 25.77
C MET A 246 -2.00 -24.62 24.57
N LYS A 247 -0.74 -24.23 24.39
CA LYS A 247 -0.32 -23.50 23.18
C LYS A 247 -0.19 -24.49 22.03
N PHE A 248 -0.78 -24.19 20.87
CA PHE A 248 -0.85 -25.16 19.77
C PHE A 248 0.54 -25.60 19.26
N HIS A 249 1.53 -24.71 19.25
CA HIS A 249 2.89 -25.07 18.82
C HIS A 249 3.57 -26.12 19.70
N GLN A 250 3.17 -26.25 20.97
CA GLN A 250 3.70 -27.30 21.87
C GLN A 250 3.18 -28.68 21.48
N LEU A 251 2.06 -28.72 20.75
CA LEU A 251 1.44 -29.94 20.25
C LEU A 251 2.02 -30.32 18.89
N VAL A 252 2.64 -29.39 18.15
CA VAL A 252 3.23 -29.69 16.84
C VAL A 252 4.61 -30.30 17.00
N THR A 253 4.65 -31.62 17.10
CA THR A 253 5.87 -32.42 17.27
C THR A 253 5.78 -33.74 16.52
N LYS A 254 6.92 -34.43 16.34
CA LYS A 254 6.96 -35.77 15.74
C LYS A 254 6.26 -36.86 16.57
N THR A 255 5.89 -36.59 17.82
CA THR A 255 5.34 -37.59 18.76
C THR A 255 3.84 -37.46 18.98
N THR A 256 3.20 -36.42 18.44
CA THR A 256 1.76 -36.18 18.64
C THR A 256 0.93 -37.07 17.70
N PRO A 257 0.04 -37.95 18.22
CA PRO A 257 -0.73 -38.86 17.39
C PRO A 257 -1.77 -38.16 16.49
N LEU A 258 -2.06 -38.77 15.33
CA LEU A 258 -3.11 -38.34 14.39
C LEU A 258 -4.46 -38.08 15.08
N THR A 259 -4.90 -39.04 15.90
CA THR A 259 -6.19 -39.00 16.61
C THR A 259 -6.29 -37.81 17.57
N GLN A 260 -5.16 -37.40 18.16
CA GLN A 260 -5.11 -36.23 19.02
C GLN A 260 -5.31 -34.94 18.20
N TYR A 261 -4.68 -34.83 17.03
CA TYR A 261 -4.89 -33.67 16.15
C TYR A 261 -6.32 -33.59 15.61
N GLN A 262 -6.90 -34.70 15.17
CA GLN A 262 -8.29 -34.76 14.72
C GLN A 262 -9.23 -34.22 15.80
N LYS A 263 -9.10 -34.75 17.03
CA LYS A 263 -9.86 -34.31 18.19
C LYS A 263 -9.66 -32.81 18.48
N ILE A 264 -8.44 -32.30 18.38
CA ILE A 264 -8.15 -30.87 18.61
C ILE A 264 -8.81 -29.99 17.55
N ILE A 265 -8.63 -30.33 16.26
CA ILE A 265 -9.17 -29.56 15.14
C ILE A 265 -10.69 -29.50 15.22
N GLU A 266 -11.33 -30.64 15.50
CA GLU A 266 -12.77 -30.77 15.66
C GLU A 266 -13.29 -29.98 16.87
N GLN A 267 -12.77 -30.24 18.07
CA GLN A 267 -13.23 -29.59 19.31
C GLN A 267 -13.01 -28.08 19.33
N ASN A 268 -11.99 -27.59 18.63
CA ASN A 268 -11.66 -26.18 18.56
C ASN A 268 -12.13 -25.51 17.26
N GLN A 269 -12.80 -26.24 16.35
CA GLN A 269 -13.29 -25.75 15.06
C GLN A 269 -12.23 -24.99 14.25
N ILE A 270 -11.04 -25.58 14.08
CA ILE A 270 -9.89 -24.94 13.46
C ILE A 270 -10.01 -24.96 11.93
N VAL A 271 -10.33 -23.82 11.31
CA VAL A 271 -10.52 -23.70 9.84
C VAL A 271 -9.27 -23.27 9.07
N GLY A 272 -8.24 -22.81 9.79
CA GLY A 272 -6.96 -22.40 9.24
C GLY A 272 -5.84 -22.53 10.26
N ILE A 273 -4.68 -23.03 9.85
CA ILE A 273 -3.51 -23.17 10.71
C ILE A 273 -2.39 -22.33 10.14
N TYR A 274 -2.08 -21.22 10.80
CA TYR A 274 -1.02 -20.30 10.41
C TYR A 274 0.18 -20.47 11.33
N CYS A 275 1.16 -21.21 10.84
CA CYS A 275 2.46 -21.26 11.50
C CYS A 275 3.03 -19.85 11.52
N SER A 276 3.40 -19.33 12.69
CA SER A 276 4.01 -18.00 12.83
C SER A 276 5.24 -18.02 13.74
N VAL A 277 6.20 -17.12 13.52
CA VAL A 277 7.48 -17.15 14.24
C VAL A 277 7.65 -15.88 15.05
N LYS A 278 7.10 -15.86 16.26
CA LYS A 278 7.21 -14.72 17.17
C LYS A 278 8.41 -14.89 18.10
N SER A 279 9.54 -14.26 17.77
CA SER A 279 10.72 -14.29 18.65
C SER A 279 10.41 -13.75 20.05
N THR A 280 10.66 -14.57 21.08
CA THR A 280 10.57 -14.18 22.50
C THR A 280 11.64 -13.18 22.92
N ASN A 281 12.71 -13.05 22.13
CA ASN A 281 13.83 -12.12 22.36
C ASN A 281 13.71 -10.86 21.47
N ASN A 282 12.50 -10.58 20.96
CA ASN A 282 12.24 -9.51 19.99
C ASN A 282 13.09 -9.59 18.71
N ASN A 283 13.70 -10.73 18.35
CA ASN A 283 14.52 -10.83 17.13
C ASN A 283 13.66 -10.83 15.86
N LEU A 284 14.12 -10.08 14.86
CA LEU A 284 13.59 -10.16 13.51
C LEU A 284 14.37 -11.27 12.78
N LEU A 285 13.66 -12.23 12.19
CA LEU A 285 14.28 -13.38 11.51
C LEU A 285 14.19 -13.27 9.99
N TYR A 286 13.09 -12.72 9.50
CA TYR A 286 12.78 -12.65 8.08
C TYR A 286 12.30 -11.25 7.69
N LEU A 287 12.54 -10.88 6.43
CA LEU A 287 11.80 -9.83 5.73
C LEU A 287 10.71 -10.50 4.90
N LEU A 288 9.47 -9.99 4.99
CA LEU A 288 8.29 -10.57 4.35
C LEU A 288 7.47 -9.49 3.68
N ILE A 289 7.08 -9.78 2.44
CA ILE A 289 6.02 -9.07 1.73
C ILE A 289 4.93 -10.10 1.43
N ASP A 290 3.71 -9.81 1.86
CA ASP A 290 2.52 -10.62 1.55
C ASP A 290 1.72 -9.91 0.45
N ILE A 291 1.55 -10.57 -0.69
CA ILE A 291 0.80 -10.05 -1.85
C ILE A 291 -0.62 -10.61 -1.77
N ASP A 292 -1.50 -9.83 -1.15
CA ASP A 292 -2.90 -10.15 -0.92
C ASP A 292 -3.76 -9.73 -2.13
N ILE A 293 -4.06 -10.71 -2.98
CA ILE A 293 -4.93 -10.53 -4.14
C ILE A 293 -6.41 -10.58 -3.71
N PRO A 294 -7.21 -9.53 -3.95
CA PRO A 294 -8.62 -9.55 -3.55
C PRO A 294 -9.41 -10.61 -4.32
N PRO A 295 -10.32 -11.35 -3.64
CA PRO A 295 -11.22 -12.32 -4.27
C PRO A 295 -12.00 -11.77 -5.48
N LEU A 296 -12.29 -10.47 -5.44
CA LEU A 296 -13.05 -9.78 -6.45
C LEU A 296 -12.35 -9.79 -7.83
N LEU A 297 -11.02 -9.72 -7.88
CA LEU A 297 -10.27 -9.81 -9.14
C LEU A 297 -10.42 -11.19 -9.79
N TYR A 298 -10.32 -12.27 -9.00
CA TYR A 298 -10.56 -13.64 -9.48
C TYR A 298 -12.02 -13.88 -9.92
N SER A 299 -12.95 -13.07 -9.43
CA SER A 299 -14.36 -13.13 -9.85
C SER A 299 -14.62 -12.37 -11.14
N MET A 300 -13.84 -11.32 -11.43
CA MET A 300 -13.98 -10.48 -12.62
C MET A 300 -13.16 -10.99 -13.82
N PHE A 301 -11.99 -11.57 -13.57
CA PHE A 301 -11.02 -11.93 -14.60
C PHE A 301 -10.66 -13.43 -14.53
N PRO A 302 -10.21 -14.05 -15.64
CA PRO A 302 -9.74 -15.44 -15.60
C PRO A 302 -8.62 -15.63 -14.58
N ALA A 303 -8.64 -16.73 -13.85
CA ALA A 303 -7.70 -16.98 -12.76
C ALA A 303 -6.23 -16.94 -13.20
N GLN A 304 -5.93 -17.46 -14.41
CA GLN A 304 -4.59 -17.40 -14.99
C GLN A 304 -4.13 -15.96 -15.27
N ILE A 305 -5.02 -15.06 -15.71
CA ILE A 305 -4.67 -13.65 -15.96
C ILE A 305 -4.37 -12.94 -14.64
N VAL A 306 -5.15 -13.21 -13.59
CA VAL A 306 -4.89 -12.69 -12.24
C VAL A 306 -3.57 -13.25 -11.69
N TRP A 307 -3.27 -14.53 -11.94
CA TRP A 307 -2.00 -15.14 -11.57
C TRP A 307 -0.81 -14.51 -12.31
N ASN A 308 -0.93 -14.26 -13.62
CA ASN A 308 0.09 -13.54 -14.39
C ASN A 308 0.36 -12.16 -13.79
N LEU A 309 -0.68 -11.44 -13.35
CA LEU A 309 -0.50 -10.17 -12.62
C LEU A 309 0.27 -10.39 -11.30
N THR A 310 -0.07 -11.40 -10.51
CA THR A 310 0.66 -11.76 -9.28
C THR A 310 2.14 -12.05 -9.53
N LEU A 311 2.46 -12.79 -10.59
CA LEU A 311 3.83 -13.09 -11.00
C LEU A 311 4.56 -11.84 -11.49
N ASN A 312 3.91 -10.97 -12.27
CA ASN A 312 4.48 -9.71 -12.73
C ASN A 312 4.83 -8.79 -11.55
N ILE A 313 3.95 -8.68 -10.56
CA ILE A 313 4.21 -7.92 -9.31
C ILE A 313 5.44 -8.50 -8.60
N THR A 314 5.47 -9.82 -8.42
CA THR A 314 6.57 -10.53 -7.76
C THR A 314 7.91 -10.31 -8.46
N LYS A 315 7.91 -10.40 -9.79
CA LYS A 315 9.07 -10.14 -10.64
C LYS A 315 9.54 -8.70 -10.50
N SER A 316 8.66 -7.71 -10.60
CA SER A 316 9.01 -6.29 -10.49
C SER A 316 9.57 -5.93 -9.11
N ILE A 317 9.01 -6.49 -8.03
CA ILE A 317 9.53 -6.31 -6.65
C ILE A 317 10.93 -6.92 -6.55
N SER A 318 11.10 -8.16 -7.01
CA SER A 318 12.38 -8.87 -6.95
C SER A 318 13.47 -8.19 -7.77
N GLN A 319 13.13 -7.69 -8.96
CA GLN A 319 14.04 -6.91 -9.80
C GLN A 319 14.43 -5.59 -9.15
N SER A 320 13.47 -4.87 -8.56
CA SER A 320 13.75 -3.63 -7.84
C SER A 320 14.68 -3.88 -6.65
N ALA A 321 14.38 -4.91 -5.86
CA ALA A 321 15.20 -5.31 -4.71
C ALA A 321 16.63 -5.68 -5.13
N SER A 322 16.78 -6.51 -6.16
CA SER A 322 18.08 -6.93 -6.69
C SER A 322 18.91 -5.76 -7.20
N ARG A 323 18.32 -4.83 -7.96
CA ARG A 323 19.00 -3.60 -8.42
C ARG A 323 19.48 -2.74 -7.25
N LEU A 324 18.77 -2.77 -6.12
CA LEU A 324 19.12 -2.01 -4.92
C LEU A 324 20.11 -2.77 -4.00
N GLY A 325 20.49 -3.99 -4.35
CA GLY A 325 21.50 -4.79 -3.63
C GLY A 325 20.93 -5.80 -2.64
N LEU A 326 19.63 -6.08 -2.67
CA LEU A 326 19.06 -7.22 -1.93
C LEU A 326 19.22 -8.53 -2.72
N PRO A 327 19.37 -9.67 -2.03
CA PRO A 327 19.21 -10.97 -2.66
C PRO A 327 17.79 -11.18 -3.21
N SER A 328 17.63 -12.14 -4.12
CA SER A 328 16.31 -12.51 -4.64
C SER A 328 15.43 -13.10 -3.54
N PHE A 329 14.14 -12.74 -3.55
CA PHE A 329 13.17 -13.30 -2.62
C PHE A 329 12.90 -14.77 -2.93
N LYS A 330 12.75 -15.58 -1.87
CA LYS A 330 12.06 -16.87 -1.99
C LYS A 330 10.56 -16.61 -2.11
N ILE A 331 9.93 -17.25 -3.09
CA ILE A 331 8.51 -17.09 -3.39
C ILE A 331 7.77 -18.31 -2.86
N ASN A 332 6.75 -18.10 -2.02
CA ASN A 332 5.83 -19.15 -1.61
C ASN A 332 4.42 -18.78 -2.03
N TYR A 333 3.67 -19.76 -2.51
CA TYR A 333 2.23 -19.62 -2.63
C TYR A 333 1.60 -19.58 -1.23
N SER A 334 0.64 -18.67 -1.02
CA SER A 334 0.01 -18.46 0.29
C SER A 334 -0.88 -19.61 0.77
N GLY A 335 -1.23 -20.56 -0.10
CA GLY A 335 -2.27 -21.56 0.16
C GLY A 335 -3.69 -21.03 -0.10
N ALA A 336 -3.83 -19.87 -0.77
CA ALA A 336 -5.13 -19.29 -1.11
C ALA A 336 -5.16 -18.56 -2.47
N LYS A 337 -4.67 -17.32 -2.53
CA LYS A 337 -4.82 -16.42 -3.70
C LYS A 337 -3.57 -15.58 -3.98
N GLY A 338 -2.74 -15.38 -2.96
CA GLY A 338 -1.55 -14.54 -2.99
C GLY A 338 -0.25 -15.33 -2.96
N VAL A 339 0.85 -14.58 -2.84
CA VAL A 339 2.18 -15.12 -2.61
C VAL A 339 2.89 -14.38 -1.48
N HIS A 340 3.81 -15.08 -0.83
CA HIS A 340 4.72 -14.54 0.17
C HIS A 340 6.12 -14.43 -0.41
N LEU A 341 6.74 -13.25 -0.31
CA LEU A 341 8.13 -13.01 -0.69
C LEU A 341 8.99 -12.93 0.56
N ILE A 342 9.98 -13.82 0.66
CA ILE A 342 10.70 -14.05 1.93
C ILE A 342 12.20 -13.92 1.73
N LEU A 343 12.84 -13.20 2.65
CA LEU A 343 14.28 -13.17 2.83
C LEU A 343 14.63 -13.48 4.29
N LYS A 344 15.70 -14.23 4.50
CA LYS A 344 16.21 -14.59 5.84
C LYS A 344 17.26 -13.58 6.27
N LEU A 345 17.25 -13.14 7.53
CA LEU A 345 18.36 -12.37 8.08
C LEU A 345 19.46 -13.31 8.52
N GLN A 346 20.71 -12.93 8.28
CA GLN A 346 21.88 -13.73 8.67
C GLN A 346 21.93 -13.99 10.18
N ASN A 347 21.62 -12.99 10.99
CA ASN A 347 21.58 -13.04 12.44
C ASN A 347 20.75 -11.84 12.98
N PRO A 348 20.47 -11.76 14.29
CA PRO A 348 19.72 -10.65 14.88
C PRO A 348 20.34 -9.26 14.71
N GLU A 349 21.65 -9.17 14.45
CA GLU A 349 22.46 -7.95 14.33
C GLU A 349 22.57 -7.44 12.88
N VAL A 350 21.88 -8.08 11.94
CA VAL A 350 21.77 -7.55 10.58
C VAL A 350 21.06 -6.20 10.59
N ILE A 351 20.06 -6.05 11.48
CA ILE A 351 19.43 -4.77 11.79
C ILE A 351 19.76 -4.43 13.25
N MET A 352 20.78 -3.58 13.46
CA MET A 352 21.19 -3.11 14.79
C MET A 352 20.56 -1.77 15.12
N ASP A 353 20.59 -1.45 16.41
CA ASP A 353 20.37 -0.10 16.90
C ASP A 353 21.37 0.90 16.28
N THR A 354 22.52 0.46 15.76
CA THR A 354 23.41 1.34 14.99
C THR A 354 22.89 1.71 13.61
N GLU A 355 21.81 1.14 13.05
CA GLU A 355 21.06 1.81 11.96
C GLU A 355 20.10 2.89 12.47
N GLN A 356 19.87 2.98 13.79
CA GLN A 356 19.47 4.24 14.43
C GLN A 356 20.62 5.27 14.34
N VAL A 357 21.85 4.85 14.06
CA VAL A 357 23.05 5.69 13.91
C VAL A 357 23.62 5.67 12.48
N VAL A 358 23.08 4.86 11.56
CA VAL A 358 23.34 4.97 10.13
C VAL A 358 22.70 6.29 9.75
N ASN A 359 23.52 7.32 9.88
CA ASN A 359 23.28 8.64 9.35
C ASN A 359 22.07 9.33 9.94
N LEU A 360 21.81 9.16 11.24
CA LEU A 360 21.06 10.17 11.98
C LEU A 360 21.76 11.54 11.86
N PRO A 361 23.09 11.72 12.01
CA PRO A 361 23.75 13.02 11.79
C PRO A 361 23.61 13.54 10.35
N GLU A 362 23.63 12.67 9.35
CA GLU A 362 23.36 13.06 7.96
C GLU A 362 21.85 13.41 7.81
N LEU A 363 20.88 12.61 8.25
CA LEU A 363 19.42 12.92 8.34
C LEU A 363 19.09 14.13 9.25
N TYR A 364 19.92 14.41 10.27
CA TYR A 364 19.82 15.50 11.23
C TYR A 364 20.37 16.80 10.62
N ASN A 365 21.49 16.74 9.89
CA ASN A 365 22.02 17.88 9.11
C ASN A 365 21.16 18.14 7.85
N TYR A 366 20.43 17.14 7.34
CA TYR A 366 19.47 17.28 6.25
C TYR A 366 18.16 18.00 6.63
N THR A 367 17.93 18.52 7.84
CA THR A 367 16.60 19.07 8.19
C THR A 367 16.61 20.39 8.97
N LEU A 368 16.69 21.50 8.22
CA LEU A 368 15.83 22.66 8.51
C LEU A 368 14.35 22.22 8.37
N LEU A 369 13.72 21.73 9.44
CA LEU A 369 12.28 21.45 9.52
C LEU A 369 11.66 22.17 10.73
N PRO A 370 10.72 23.10 10.55
CA PRO A 370 9.85 23.55 11.63
C PRO A 370 8.93 22.40 12.07
N GLY A 371 8.71 22.22 13.38
CA GLY A 371 7.72 21.27 13.94
C GLY A 371 8.26 19.89 14.35
N ILE A 372 9.58 19.72 14.38
CA ILE A 372 10.26 18.46 14.72
C ILE A 372 9.91 17.94 16.12
N THR A 373 9.64 18.80 17.11
CA THR A 373 9.43 18.37 18.51
C THR A 373 8.16 17.53 18.70
N ALA A 374 7.10 17.79 17.94
CA ALA A 374 5.85 17.05 17.99
C ALA A 374 5.88 15.76 17.16
N LEU A 375 6.58 15.76 16.01
CA LEU A 375 6.76 14.59 15.13
C LEU A 375 7.87 13.63 15.61
N LYS A 376 8.80 14.10 16.47
CA LYS A 376 9.94 13.34 17.01
C LYS A 376 9.52 12.09 17.77
N LYS A 377 8.54 12.14 18.67
CA LYS A 377 8.24 11.01 19.58
C LYS A 377 7.75 9.76 18.84
N GLU A 378 6.84 9.90 17.88
CA GLU A 378 6.22 8.74 17.21
C GLU A 378 7.14 8.12 16.14
N LYS A 379 7.94 8.95 15.44
CA LYS A 379 8.82 8.52 14.34
C LYS A 379 10.21 8.07 14.79
N LEU A 380 10.79 8.68 15.83
CA LEU A 380 11.98 8.12 16.49
C LEU A 380 11.68 6.74 17.09
N SER A 381 10.47 6.53 17.64
CA SER A 381 10.06 5.19 18.10
C SER A 381 10.01 4.13 16.98
N SER A 382 9.86 4.57 15.71
CA SER A 382 9.84 3.69 14.54
C SER A 382 11.25 3.31 14.07
N LEU A 383 12.24 4.19 14.28
CA LEU A 383 13.66 3.88 14.05
C LEU A 383 14.23 3.03 15.19
N ASN A 384 13.78 3.26 16.43
CA ASN A 384 14.23 2.51 17.61
C ASN A 384 13.62 1.10 17.71
N ASN A 385 12.78 0.70 16.76
CA ASN A 385 12.15 -0.60 16.73
C ASN A 385 12.43 -1.28 15.39
N LYS A 386 13.27 -2.32 15.39
CA LYS A 386 13.67 -3.05 14.17
C LYS A 386 12.50 -3.58 13.34
N PHE A 387 11.36 -3.92 13.94
CA PHE A 387 10.17 -4.33 13.19
C PHE A 387 9.49 -3.15 12.47
N LYS A 388 9.37 -1.99 13.13
CA LYS A 388 8.82 -0.77 12.51
C LYS A 388 9.76 -0.22 11.43
N PHE A 389 11.06 -0.29 11.67
CA PHE A 389 12.09 0.07 10.70
C PHE A 389 12.04 -0.84 9.46
N ALA A 390 12.11 -2.16 9.64
CA ALA A 390 12.03 -3.13 8.54
C ALA A 390 10.72 -3.00 7.76
N LYS A 391 9.59 -2.80 8.44
CA LYS A 391 8.31 -2.50 7.80
C LYS A 391 8.42 -1.26 6.91
N SER A 392 8.92 -0.15 7.44
CA SER A 392 9.05 1.11 6.67
C SER A 392 10.00 0.94 5.48
N LEU A 393 11.08 0.17 5.64
CA LEU A 393 12.01 -0.12 4.56
C LEU A 393 11.35 -0.90 3.42
N LEU A 394 10.62 -1.98 3.75
CA LEU A 394 9.89 -2.77 2.76
C LEU A 394 8.77 -1.96 2.11
N GLN A 395 8.02 -1.17 2.88
CA GLN A 395 7.02 -0.27 2.31
C GLN A 395 7.62 0.75 1.34
N SER A 396 8.84 1.22 1.61
CA SER A 396 9.57 2.13 0.71
C SER A 396 10.00 1.43 -0.56
N LEU A 397 10.46 0.18 -0.47
CA LEU A 397 10.75 -0.67 -1.63
C LEU A 397 9.50 -0.87 -2.49
N LEU A 398 8.36 -1.18 -1.87
CA LEU A 398 7.09 -1.38 -2.57
C LEU A 398 6.60 -0.09 -3.24
N LEU A 399 6.65 1.05 -2.54
CA LEU A 399 6.32 2.35 -3.14
C LEU A 399 7.23 2.64 -4.33
N PHE A 400 8.54 2.44 -4.16
CA PHE A 400 9.51 2.62 -5.23
C PHE A 400 9.15 1.73 -6.43
N THR A 401 8.85 0.45 -6.22
CA THR A 401 8.44 -0.46 -7.29
C THR A 401 7.12 -0.08 -7.95
N VAL A 402 6.11 0.40 -7.20
CA VAL A 402 4.80 0.76 -7.76
C VAL A 402 4.83 2.08 -8.54
N TYR A 403 5.61 3.06 -8.08
CA TYR A 403 5.65 4.40 -8.68
C TYR A 403 6.78 4.56 -9.72
N ARG A 404 7.92 3.88 -9.55
CA ARG A 404 9.05 3.93 -10.48
C ARG A 404 9.30 2.62 -11.22
N GLY A 405 8.83 1.49 -10.71
CA GLY A 405 8.93 0.22 -11.41
C GLY A 405 7.86 0.09 -12.48
N ASN A 406 8.25 -0.46 -13.62
CA ASN A 406 7.31 -0.87 -14.67
C ASN A 406 6.67 -2.21 -14.24
N ILE A 407 5.65 -2.16 -13.38
CA ILE A 407 4.80 -3.32 -13.14
C ILE A 407 3.92 -3.51 -14.38
N GLU A 408 4.13 -4.60 -15.08
CA GLU A 408 3.31 -4.97 -16.23
C GLU A 408 1.95 -5.50 -15.76
N ILE A 409 0.89 -4.74 -16.05
CA ILE A 409 -0.49 -5.17 -15.80
C ILE A 409 -1.01 -5.85 -17.07
N PRO A 410 -1.53 -7.10 -16.98
CA PRO A 410 -2.15 -7.77 -18.11
C PRO A 410 -3.21 -6.91 -18.80
N GLU A 411 -3.21 -6.92 -20.13
CA GLU A 411 -4.04 -6.02 -20.96
C GLU A 411 -5.54 -6.19 -20.70
N GLU A 412 -6.02 -7.39 -20.37
CA GLU A 412 -7.41 -7.65 -20.03
C GLU A 412 -7.83 -6.91 -18.75
N ILE A 413 -6.98 -6.91 -17.73
CA ILE A 413 -7.22 -6.19 -16.47
C ILE A 413 -7.11 -4.69 -16.73
N LYS A 414 -6.06 -4.27 -17.44
CA LYS A 414 -5.79 -2.86 -17.75
C LYS A 414 -6.94 -2.23 -18.54
N ARG A 415 -7.44 -2.89 -19.59
CA ARG A 415 -8.59 -2.42 -20.39
C ARG A 415 -9.90 -2.54 -19.61
N GLY A 416 -10.12 -3.67 -18.93
CA GLY A 416 -11.34 -3.94 -18.17
C GLY A 416 -11.58 -2.94 -17.03
N LEU A 417 -10.52 -2.41 -16.43
CA LEU A 417 -10.58 -1.40 -15.36
C LEU A 417 -10.18 0.01 -15.81
N LYS A 418 -9.77 0.19 -17.07
CA LYS A 418 -9.16 1.43 -17.61
C LYS A 418 -8.05 1.98 -16.73
N ILE A 419 -7.10 1.12 -16.39
CA ILE A 419 -5.93 1.51 -15.57
C ILE A 419 -4.93 2.25 -16.43
N ILE A 420 -4.60 3.47 -16.01
CA ILE A 420 -3.63 4.35 -16.65
C ILE A 420 -2.26 4.19 -15.99
N HIS A 421 -2.23 3.83 -14.70
CA HIS A 421 -0.99 3.60 -13.96
C HIS A 421 -1.14 2.50 -12.90
N PRO A 422 -0.11 1.63 -12.71
CA PRO A 422 -0.02 0.63 -11.66
C PRO A 422 -0.61 0.99 -10.29
N TYR A 423 -0.30 2.15 -9.71
CA TYR A 423 -0.75 2.54 -8.36
C TYR A 423 -2.28 2.49 -8.14
N GLN A 424 -3.08 2.56 -9.22
CA GLN A 424 -4.54 2.44 -9.13
C GLN A 424 -5.00 1.04 -8.68
N LEU A 425 -4.16 0.01 -8.87
CA LEU A 425 -4.40 -1.36 -8.43
C LEU A 425 -3.75 -1.73 -7.10
N PHE A 426 -2.87 -0.90 -6.54
CA PHE A 426 -2.07 -1.29 -5.38
C PHE A 426 -2.38 -0.44 -4.14
N ARG A 427 -2.23 -1.05 -2.97
CA ARG A 427 -2.17 -0.41 -1.65
C ARG A 427 -1.15 -1.12 -0.76
N ILE A 428 -0.55 -0.38 0.16
CA ILE A 428 0.51 -0.86 1.08
C ILE A 428 0.05 -0.80 2.55
N SER A 429 -1.18 -0.33 2.76
CA SER A 429 -1.88 -0.31 4.04
C SER A 429 -3.24 -0.99 3.87
N PRO A 430 -3.73 -1.74 4.87
CA PRO A 430 -5.00 -2.43 4.81
C PRO A 430 -6.23 -1.51 4.78
N ASP A 431 -6.08 -0.20 4.62
CA ASP A 431 -7.20 0.74 4.57
C ASP A 431 -8.22 0.34 3.49
N ALA A 432 -9.43 0.05 3.95
CA ALA A 432 -10.33 -0.98 3.42
C ALA A 432 -11.31 -0.48 2.36
N GLN A 433 -11.23 0.80 1.99
CA GLN A 433 -12.28 1.46 1.21
C GLN A 433 -12.34 0.98 -0.26
N ASN A 434 -11.20 0.70 -0.90
CA ASN A 434 -11.17 0.11 -2.24
C ASN A 434 -10.82 -1.38 -2.18
N ARG A 435 -11.81 -2.24 -2.43
CA ARG A 435 -11.66 -3.71 -2.35
C ARG A 435 -11.10 -4.36 -3.62
N LEU A 436 -10.91 -3.61 -4.72
CA LEU A 436 -10.22 -4.10 -5.91
C LEU A 436 -8.69 -3.93 -5.84
N LYS A 437 -8.20 -3.13 -4.89
CA LYS A 437 -6.76 -2.94 -4.73
C LYS A 437 -6.10 -4.16 -4.11
N ILE A 438 -5.06 -4.65 -4.79
CA ILE A 438 -4.09 -5.62 -4.30
C ILE A 438 -3.35 -5.00 -3.12
N LEU A 439 -3.40 -5.69 -1.98
CA LEU A 439 -2.67 -5.28 -0.79
C LEU A 439 -1.26 -5.88 -0.85
N LEU A 440 -0.25 -5.01 -0.80
CA LEU A 440 1.15 -5.38 -0.63
C LEU A 440 1.47 -5.19 0.85
N ASP A 441 1.22 -6.21 1.66
CA ASP A 441 1.27 -6.13 3.11
C ASP A 441 2.67 -6.40 3.67
N CYS A 442 3.10 -5.50 4.56
CA CYS A 442 4.31 -5.64 5.39
C CYS A 442 3.97 -5.61 6.89
N SER A 443 2.68 -5.63 7.26
CA SER A 443 2.21 -5.54 8.65
C SER A 443 2.60 -6.76 9.48
N SER A 444 2.75 -7.91 8.84
CA SER A 444 3.30 -9.17 9.36
C SER A 444 4.66 -8.99 10.05
N MET A 445 5.47 -8.01 9.62
CA MET A 445 6.70 -7.62 10.30
C MET A 445 6.45 -7.15 11.74
N SER A 446 5.44 -6.32 11.99
CA SER A 446 5.23 -5.64 13.29
C SER A 446 4.89 -6.56 14.47
N ARG A 447 4.58 -7.83 14.21
CA ARG A 447 4.22 -8.82 15.24
C ARG A 447 5.08 -10.10 15.18
N GLY A 448 6.05 -10.17 14.26
CA GLY A 448 6.80 -11.41 13.98
C GLY A 448 5.86 -12.55 13.53
N VAL A 449 4.89 -12.27 12.66
CA VAL A 449 3.93 -13.28 12.22
C VAL A 449 4.13 -13.55 10.73
N PHE A 450 4.69 -14.70 10.38
CA PHE A 450 4.99 -15.10 8.99
C PHE A 450 4.41 -16.47 8.69
N ARG A 451 3.57 -16.59 7.65
CA ARG A 451 2.86 -17.83 7.29
C ARG A 451 3.70 -18.67 6.34
N LEU A 452 4.12 -19.85 6.78
CA LEU A 452 4.93 -20.78 6.01
C LEU A 452 4.43 -22.20 6.21
N PHE A 453 4.28 -22.98 5.12
CA PHE A 453 3.86 -24.39 5.17
C PHE A 453 2.56 -24.61 5.96
N SER A 454 1.70 -23.60 5.91
CA SER A 454 0.48 -23.51 6.68
C SER A 454 -0.64 -24.23 5.93
N PRO A 455 -1.22 -25.32 6.47
CA PRO A 455 -2.40 -25.93 5.89
C PRO A 455 -3.63 -25.08 6.14
N HIS A 456 -4.51 -25.09 5.16
CA HIS A 456 -5.78 -24.39 5.17
C HIS A 456 -6.88 -25.44 5.00
N PRO A 457 -7.35 -26.06 6.11
CA PRO A 457 -8.32 -27.15 6.05
C PRO A 457 -9.56 -26.80 5.21
N ALA A 458 -10.12 -25.61 5.38
CA ALA A 458 -11.30 -25.16 4.63
C ALA A 458 -11.06 -25.02 3.11
N ASN A 459 -9.82 -24.78 2.66
CA ASN A 459 -9.52 -24.69 1.23
C ASN A 459 -8.87 -25.96 0.67
N LYS A 460 -8.55 -26.94 1.53
CA LYS A 460 -7.75 -28.15 1.23
C LYS A 460 -6.38 -27.85 0.59
N LEU A 461 -5.79 -26.70 0.91
CA LEU A 461 -4.52 -26.24 0.34
C LEU A 461 -3.46 -26.00 1.42
N VAL A 462 -2.20 -26.09 1.01
CA VAL A 462 -1.01 -25.80 1.80
C VAL A 462 -0.25 -24.65 1.15
N SER A 463 0.36 -23.80 1.98
CA SER A 463 1.36 -22.86 1.48
C SER A 463 2.61 -23.62 1.02
N ILE A 464 2.88 -23.62 -0.29
CA ILE A 464 4.04 -24.33 -0.88
C ILE A 464 5.08 -23.36 -1.45
N PRO A 465 6.36 -23.74 -1.46
CA PRO A 465 7.39 -22.98 -2.18
C PRO A 465 7.19 -23.08 -3.69
N LEU A 466 7.46 -21.97 -4.38
CA LEU A 466 7.45 -21.90 -5.84
C LEU A 466 8.84 -21.73 -6.44
N SER A 467 9.85 -21.48 -5.60
CA SER A 467 11.23 -21.25 -6.01
C SER A 467 12.20 -21.92 -5.04
N THR A 468 13.26 -22.52 -5.60
CA THR A 468 14.54 -22.70 -4.91
C THR A 468 15.30 -21.37 -5.00
N ASP A 469 15.97 -21.12 -6.14
CA ASP A 469 16.65 -19.84 -6.44
C ASP A 469 15.79 -18.90 -7.30
N LYS A 470 15.08 -19.48 -8.26
CA LYS A 470 14.18 -18.78 -9.20
C LYS A 470 12.83 -19.48 -9.22
N LEU A 471 11.80 -18.76 -9.65
CA LEU A 471 10.48 -19.34 -9.86
C LEU A 471 10.59 -20.52 -10.83
N SER A 472 10.05 -21.67 -10.46
CA SER A 472 9.99 -22.83 -11.35
C SER A 472 8.98 -22.57 -12.48
N GLU A 473 9.36 -22.91 -13.72
CA GLU A 473 8.54 -22.63 -14.90
C GLU A 473 7.16 -23.28 -14.85
N LYS A 474 7.04 -24.48 -14.25
CA LYS A 474 5.75 -25.16 -14.08
C LYS A 474 4.74 -24.34 -13.28
N TYR A 475 5.21 -23.45 -12.40
CA TYR A 475 4.35 -22.59 -11.59
C TYR A 475 3.95 -21.27 -12.28
N ASN A 476 4.33 -21.09 -13.55
CA ASN A 476 3.71 -20.09 -14.40
C ASN A 476 2.21 -20.41 -14.62
N GLU A 477 1.83 -21.68 -14.54
CA GLU A 477 0.44 -22.12 -14.66
C GLU A 477 -0.25 -22.18 -13.30
N TYR A 478 -1.32 -21.40 -13.13
CA TYR A 478 -2.05 -21.33 -11.86
C TYR A 478 -2.69 -22.66 -11.48
N LYS A 479 -3.13 -23.44 -12.48
CA LYS A 479 -3.72 -24.77 -12.26
C LYS A 479 -2.71 -25.70 -11.58
N THR A 480 -1.48 -25.73 -12.08
CA THR A 480 -0.38 -26.53 -11.51
C THR A 480 -0.04 -26.10 -10.09
N VAL A 481 0.02 -24.79 -9.82
CA VAL A 481 0.23 -24.28 -8.45
C VAL A 481 -0.87 -24.76 -7.50
N ARG A 482 -2.13 -24.72 -7.93
CA ARG A 482 -3.28 -25.16 -7.13
C ARG A 482 -3.27 -26.66 -6.87
N GLU A 483 -2.90 -27.45 -7.87
CA GLU A 483 -2.81 -28.91 -7.78
C GLU A 483 -1.69 -29.32 -6.82
N ASP A 484 -0.46 -28.85 -7.04
CA ASP A 484 0.69 -29.18 -6.17
C ASP A 484 0.52 -28.67 -4.73
N ALA A 485 -0.35 -27.68 -4.52
CA ALA A 485 -0.65 -27.13 -3.20
C ALA A 485 -1.74 -27.89 -2.44
N LYS A 486 -2.45 -28.86 -3.06
CA LYS A 486 -3.44 -29.65 -2.33
C LYS A 486 -2.80 -30.46 -1.22
N ILE A 487 -3.50 -30.62 -0.09
CA ILE A 487 -2.98 -31.36 1.06
C ILE A 487 -2.59 -32.79 0.67
N GLU A 488 -3.45 -33.49 -0.07
CA GLU A 488 -3.18 -34.83 -0.63
C GLU A 488 -1.84 -34.91 -1.40
N ASN A 489 -1.63 -34.02 -2.37
CA ASN A 489 -0.42 -34.01 -3.20
C ASN A 489 0.83 -33.62 -2.40
N VAL A 490 0.71 -32.76 -1.38
CA VAL A 490 1.83 -32.46 -0.49
C VAL A 490 2.19 -33.67 0.37
N MET A 491 1.20 -34.44 0.83
CA MET A 491 1.43 -35.69 1.57
C MET A 491 2.11 -36.74 0.68
N GLU A 492 1.65 -36.94 -0.56
CA GLU A 492 2.28 -37.88 -1.51
C GLU A 492 3.76 -37.55 -1.75
N ARG A 493 4.10 -36.27 -1.85
CA ARG A 493 5.50 -35.83 -1.96
C ARG A 493 6.30 -36.10 -0.69
N PHE A 494 5.67 -35.95 0.47
CA PHE A 494 6.31 -36.28 1.74
C PHE A 494 6.50 -37.80 1.91
N ASP A 495 5.54 -38.62 1.48
CA ASP A 495 5.63 -40.08 1.53
C ASP A 495 6.71 -40.63 0.59
N SER A 496 6.91 -39.96 -0.55
CA SER A 496 7.96 -40.28 -1.53
C SER A 496 9.32 -39.63 -1.26
N ASP A 497 9.49 -38.97 -0.11
CA ASP A 497 10.71 -38.24 0.28
C ASP A 497 11.14 -37.11 -0.72
N ASP A 498 10.24 -36.61 -1.58
CA ASP A 498 10.46 -35.44 -2.45
C ASP A 498 10.33 -34.11 -1.68
N LEU A 499 11.37 -33.82 -0.89
CA LEU A 499 11.40 -32.69 0.03
C LEU A 499 12.25 -31.51 -0.43
N GLU A 500 12.95 -31.61 -1.56
CA GLU A 500 13.97 -30.63 -1.99
C GLU A 500 13.41 -29.21 -1.99
N LEU A 501 12.24 -29.03 -2.61
CA LEU A 501 11.55 -27.75 -2.71
C LEU A 501 11.18 -27.17 -1.32
N PHE A 502 10.70 -28.03 -0.42
CA PHE A 502 10.23 -27.67 0.93
C PHE A 502 11.38 -27.32 1.87
N LEU A 503 12.53 -27.98 1.74
CA LEU A 503 13.68 -27.78 2.62
C LEU A 503 14.59 -26.62 2.19
N HIS A 504 14.36 -25.97 1.06
CA HIS A 504 15.22 -24.88 0.58
C HIS A 504 15.16 -23.62 1.47
N THR A 505 16.28 -23.13 2.01
CA THR A 505 16.24 -21.92 2.86
C THR A 505 16.04 -20.63 2.05
N PRO A 506 15.33 -19.60 2.57
CA PRO A 506 15.29 -18.30 1.91
C PRO A 506 16.69 -17.69 1.82
N ASN A 507 16.94 -16.88 0.80
CA ASN A 507 18.22 -16.19 0.63
C ASN A 507 18.53 -15.26 1.80
N ILE A 508 19.82 -15.15 2.11
CA ILE A 508 20.32 -14.48 3.30
C ILE A 508 20.59 -13.00 3.01
N VAL A 509 20.02 -12.14 3.84
CA VAL A 509 20.28 -10.71 3.90
C VAL A 509 21.29 -10.46 5.00
N THR A 510 22.37 -9.79 4.62
CA THR A 510 23.47 -9.39 5.49
C THR A 510 23.38 -7.91 5.83
N ARG A 511 24.17 -7.48 6.81
CA ARG A 511 24.34 -6.07 7.17
C ARG A 511 24.80 -5.21 5.98
N LYS A 512 25.63 -5.77 5.08
CA LYS A 512 26.07 -5.09 3.86
C LYS A 512 24.90 -4.76 2.94
N ASN A 513 23.94 -5.68 2.78
CA ASN A 513 22.76 -5.46 1.94
C ASN A 513 21.90 -4.28 2.47
N PHE A 514 21.75 -4.14 3.80
CA PHE A 514 21.04 -2.99 4.38
C PHE A 514 21.78 -1.67 4.18
N LYS A 515 23.09 -1.64 4.44
CA LYS A 515 23.93 -0.46 4.17
C LYS A 515 23.83 -0.04 2.71
N ASP A 516 23.85 -1.02 1.82
CA ASP A 516 23.68 -0.82 0.39
C ASP A 516 22.30 -0.24 0.04
N LEU A 517 21.20 -0.82 0.53
CA LEU A 517 19.85 -0.28 0.33
C LEU A 517 19.72 1.19 0.74
N LEU A 518 20.32 1.53 1.87
CA LEU A 518 20.23 2.85 2.51
C LEU A 518 21.29 3.83 2.00
N ARG A 519 21.97 3.52 0.89
CA ARG A 519 22.82 4.49 0.22
C ARG A 519 22.00 5.68 -0.31
N PRO A 520 22.57 6.89 -0.35
CA PRO A 520 21.90 8.09 -0.88
C PRO A 520 21.39 7.93 -2.32
N ASP A 521 22.05 7.10 -3.13
CA ASP A 521 21.66 6.81 -4.52
C ASP A 521 20.70 5.64 -4.73
N ARG A 522 20.14 5.07 -3.66
CA ARG A 522 19.33 3.85 -3.73
C ARG A 522 17.95 4.03 -3.11
N LEU A 523 17.59 3.24 -2.09
CA LEU A 523 16.25 3.23 -1.52
C LEU A 523 16.05 4.33 -0.46
N LEU A 524 17.14 4.94 0.01
CA LEU A 524 17.12 5.98 1.04
C LEU A 524 16.15 7.13 0.73
N PRO A 525 16.05 7.68 -0.50
CA PRO A 525 15.10 8.75 -0.80
C PRO A 525 13.63 8.32 -0.58
N SER A 526 13.24 7.14 -1.07
CA SER A 526 11.89 6.58 -0.82
C SER A 526 11.64 6.36 0.67
N PHE A 527 12.67 5.89 1.39
CA PHE A 527 12.60 5.66 2.83
C PHE A 527 12.42 6.97 3.61
N ALA A 528 13.17 8.03 3.25
CA ALA A 528 13.05 9.35 3.86
C ALA A 528 11.66 9.98 3.59
N VAL A 529 11.14 9.86 2.37
CA VAL A 529 9.77 10.29 2.01
C VAL A 529 8.75 9.62 2.92
N LEU A 530 8.84 8.29 3.08
CA LEU A 530 7.94 7.52 3.91
C LEU A 530 8.04 7.92 5.38
N MET A 531 9.26 8.10 5.89
CA MET A 531 9.49 8.59 7.26
C MET A 531 8.94 10.01 7.45
N ARG A 532 8.93 10.88 6.44
CA ARG A 532 8.42 12.25 6.56
C ARG A 532 6.89 12.34 6.49
N PHE A 533 6.24 11.65 5.56
CA PHE A 533 4.80 11.78 5.35
C PHE A 533 3.99 10.67 6.03
N GLY A 534 4.58 9.52 6.31
CA GLY A 534 3.84 8.31 6.67
C GLY A 534 3.23 7.64 5.44
N THR A 535 2.97 6.34 5.55
CA THR A 535 2.56 5.50 4.40
C THR A 535 1.26 5.95 3.75
N ILE A 536 0.27 6.36 4.54
CA ILE A 536 -1.05 6.77 4.05
C ILE A 536 -0.93 8.01 3.17
N TYR A 537 -0.26 9.05 3.67
CA TYR A 537 -0.09 10.30 2.94
C TYR A 537 0.76 10.12 1.68
N SER A 538 1.78 9.26 1.71
CA SER A 538 2.57 8.94 0.50
C SER A 538 1.74 8.27 -0.60
N MET A 539 0.80 7.38 -0.23
CA MET A 539 -0.07 6.69 -1.20
C MET A 539 -1.27 7.51 -1.68
N MET A 540 -1.73 8.47 -0.88
CA MET A 540 -2.82 9.37 -1.26
C MET A 540 -2.37 10.46 -2.24
N ARG A 541 -1.05 10.67 -2.39
CA ARG A 541 -0.51 11.61 -3.37
C ARG A 541 -0.69 11.11 -4.80
N LEU A 542 -0.99 12.05 -5.69
CA LEU A 542 -0.95 11.82 -7.12
C LEU A 542 0.48 11.44 -7.55
N PRO A 543 0.66 10.59 -8.59
CA PRO A 543 1.99 10.19 -9.07
C PRO A 543 2.93 11.37 -9.34
N ALA A 544 2.42 12.46 -9.91
CA ALA A 544 3.20 13.67 -10.14
C ALA A 544 3.74 14.29 -8.84
N SER A 545 2.94 14.34 -7.78
CA SER A 545 3.34 14.85 -6.46
C SER A 545 4.36 13.93 -5.80
N PHE A 546 4.14 12.61 -5.83
CA PHE A 546 5.12 11.66 -5.30
C PHE A 546 6.47 11.76 -6.02
N ASN A 547 6.47 11.83 -7.35
CA ASN A 547 7.68 11.96 -8.16
C ASN A 547 8.45 13.25 -7.85
N PHE A 548 7.74 14.38 -7.68
CA PHE A 548 8.33 15.65 -7.25
C PHE A 548 9.03 15.51 -5.90
N TRP A 549 8.32 15.05 -4.87
CA TRP A 549 8.88 14.93 -3.52
C TRP A 549 10.03 13.93 -3.48
N TYR A 550 9.88 12.79 -4.14
CA TYR A 550 10.96 11.81 -4.24
C TYR A 550 12.22 12.46 -4.84
N ARG A 551 12.09 13.15 -5.98
CA ARG A 551 13.24 13.78 -6.64
C ARG A 551 13.84 14.87 -5.75
N PHE A 552 13.01 15.64 -5.05
CA PHE A 552 13.46 16.64 -4.08
C PHE A 552 14.35 16.04 -3.00
N PHE A 553 13.91 14.94 -2.37
CA PHE A 553 14.71 14.29 -1.35
C PHE A 553 15.94 13.59 -1.92
N GLU A 554 15.87 13.06 -3.14
CA GLU A 554 17.02 12.46 -3.84
C GLU A 554 18.14 13.47 -4.08
N VAL A 555 17.82 14.63 -4.67
CA VAL A 555 18.78 15.72 -4.88
C VAL A 555 19.31 16.23 -3.53
N ARG A 556 18.42 16.54 -2.58
CA ARG A 556 18.83 17.01 -1.26
C ARG A 556 19.77 16.03 -0.55
N SER A 557 19.48 14.73 -0.62
CA SER A 557 20.31 13.67 -0.01
C SER A 557 21.66 13.52 -0.69
N PHE A 558 21.76 13.79 -1.98
CA PHE A 558 23.04 13.76 -2.67
C PHE A 558 23.96 14.90 -2.19
N TYR A 559 23.45 16.14 -2.14
CA TYR A 559 24.26 17.30 -1.81
C TYR A 559 24.74 17.33 -0.36
N GLY A 560 23.87 17.07 0.62
CA GLY A 560 24.35 17.01 2.01
C GLY A 560 25.23 15.79 2.31
N PHE A 561 25.24 14.76 1.45
CA PHE A 561 26.13 13.60 1.64
C PHE A 561 27.54 14.02 1.29
N ILE A 562 27.67 14.79 0.21
CA ILE A 562 28.93 15.41 -0.17
C ILE A 562 29.40 16.34 0.93
N GLU A 563 28.55 17.24 1.45
CA GLU A 563 28.90 18.13 2.57
C GLU A 563 29.47 17.34 3.76
N SER A 564 28.73 16.32 4.22
CA SER A 564 29.10 15.47 5.35
C SER A 564 30.42 14.73 5.11
N LYS A 565 30.56 14.08 3.96
CA LYS A 565 31.75 13.29 3.63
C LYS A 565 32.98 14.13 3.44
N VAL A 566 32.83 15.32 2.86
CA VAL A 566 33.94 16.26 2.67
C VAL A 566 34.37 16.88 3.99
N PHE A 567 33.43 17.18 4.90
CA PHE A 567 33.75 17.68 6.24
C PHE A 567 34.55 16.66 7.06
N GLY A 568 34.11 15.39 7.04
CA GLY A 568 34.73 14.29 7.78
C GLY A 568 35.74 13.46 6.97
N TYR A 569 36.30 14.02 5.89
CA TYR A 569 37.18 13.29 4.99
C TYR A 569 38.54 13.04 5.66
N ASP A 570 38.87 11.76 5.90
CA ASP A 570 40.19 11.32 6.34
C ASP A 570 41.01 10.80 5.13
N ARG A 571 42.31 11.08 5.11
CA ARG A 571 43.10 11.28 3.87
C ARG A 571 43.41 10.05 3.03
N ASP A 572 42.89 8.87 3.34
CA ASP A 572 43.52 7.64 2.85
C ASP A 572 43.06 7.16 1.45
N ASP A 573 42.04 7.77 0.81
CA ASP A 573 41.59 7.29 -0.52
C ASP A 573 40.75 8.29 -1.35
N PHE A 574 41.39 9.33 -1.89
CA PHE A 574 40.68 10.39 -2.63
C PHE A 574 40.11 9.88 -3.94
N GLU A 575 40.83 9.00 -4.63
CA GLU A 575 40.41 8.44 -5.91
C GLU A 575 39.14 7.60 -5.78
N ASN A 576 39.08 6.68 -4.81
CA ASN A 576 37.86 5.89 -4.63
C ASN A 576 36.69 6.76 -4.14
N PHE A 577 36.93 7.77 -3.31
CA PHE A 577 35.92 8.74 -2.94
C PHE A 577 35.39 9.52 -4.16
N TYR A 578 36.28 10.07 -4.98
CA TYR A 578 35.95 10.86 -6.16
C TYR A 578 35.17 10.02 -7.20
N VAL A 579 35.65 8.80 -7.50
CA VAL A 579 34.97 7.87 -8.40
C VAL A 579 33.59 7.49 -7.86
N PHE A 580 33.47 7.26 -6.55
CA PHE A 580 32.19 6.96 -5.92
C PHE A 580 31.19 8.11 -6.08
N ILE A 581 31.59 9.36 -5.77
CA ILE A 581 30.71 10.53 -5.89
C ILE A 581 30.30 10.76 -7.35
N ASN A 582 31.23 10.65 -8.30
CA ASN A 582 30.93 10.81 -9.73
C ASN A 582 29.94 9.75 -10.23
N ASN A 583 30.11 8.49 -9.83
CA ASN A 583 29.18 7.41 -10.17
C ASN A 583 27.80 7.60 -9.51
N MET A 584 27.79 8.07 -8.26
CA MET A 584 26.57 8.41 -7.54
C MET A 584 25.80 9.52 -8.26
N ALA A 585 26.51 10.59 -8.67
CA ALA A 585 25.97 11.70 -9.42
C ALA A 585 25.37 11.25 -10.76
N LEU A 586 26.05 10.34 -11.48
CA LEU A 586 25.55 9.77 -12.72
C LEU A 586 24.24 8.99 -12.53
N ARG A 587 24.18 8.12 -11.53
CA ARG A 587 22.98 7.30 -11.23
C ARG A 587 21.80 8.15 -10.80
N LEU A 588 22.08 9.18 -10.01
CA LEU A 588 21.09 10.14 -9.56
C LEU A 588 20.81 11.24 -10.59
N HIS A 589 21.35 11.16 -11.81
CA HIS A 589 21.14 12.17 -12.85
C HIS A 589 21.37 13.60 -12.37
N ILE A 590 22.48 13.81 -11.65
CA ILE A 590 22.87 15.12 -11.11
C ILE A 590 23.45 15.96 -12.24
N GLU A 591 22.79 17.08 -12.55
CA GLU A 591 23.15 17.95 -13.68
C GLU A 591 24.46 18.71 -13.41
N ASN A 592 24.65 19.17 -12.17
CA ASN A 592 25.80 19.97 -11.76
C ASN A 592 27.04 19.12 -11.44
N ARG A 593 27.02 17.83 -11.76
CA ARG A 593 28.10 16.87 -11.48
C ARG A 593 29.51 17.41 -11.72
N LYS A 594 29.78 18.03 -12.87
CA LYS A 594 31.12 18.55 -13.19
C LYS A 594 31.58 19.59 -12.16
N TYR A 595 30.74 20.58 -11.88
CA TYR A 595 31.04 21.65 -10.92
C TYR A 595 31.23 21.13 -9.50
N ILE A 596 30.46 20.10 -9.13
CA ILE A 596 30.57 19.44 -7.83
C ILE A 596 31.92 18.72 -7.71
N MET A 597 32.32 17.97 -8.75
CA MET A 597 33.62 17.31 -8.76
C MET A 597 34.77 18.34 -8.69
N ASP A 598 34.68 19.44 -9.45
CA ASP A 598 35.67 20.52 -9.43
C ASP A 598 35.75 21.18 -8.04
N LEU A 599 34.60 21.38 -7.38
CA LEU A 599 34.51 21.95 -6.05
C LEU A 599 35.16 21.04 -4.99
N ILE A 600 34.92 19.72 -5.08
CA ILE A 600 35.58 18.72 -4.23
C ILE A 600 37.10 18.75 -4.43
N THR A 601 37.57 18.80 -5.68
CA THR A 601 39.00 18.90 -5.99
C THR A 601 39.63 20.17 -5.42
N LYS A 602 38.99 21.33 -5.58
CA LYS A 602 39.47 22.61 -5.03
C LYS A 602 39.63 22.58 -3.51
N TYR A 603 38.74 21.92 -2.80
CA TYR A 603 38.78 21.84 -1.34
C TYR A 603 39.70 20.73 -0.82
N LEU A 604 39.47 19.47 -1.22
CA LEU A 604 40.19 18.30 -0.65
C LEU A 604 41.58 18.10 -1.24
N TYR A 605 41.76 18.33 -2.54
CA TYR A 605 43.03 18.08 -3.24
C TYR A 605 43.90 19.33 -3.34
N GLU A 606 43.37 20.42 -3.91
CA GLU A 606 44.11 21.66 -4.13
C GLU A 606 44.19 22.55 -2.88
N LYS A 607 43.29 22.36 -1.90
CA LYS A 607 43.18 23.14 -0.65
C LYS A 607 43.12 24.66 -0.87
N ARG A 608 42.45 25.10 -1.94
CA ARG A 608 42.34 26.51 -2.35
C ARG A 608 41.19 27.27 -1.69
N ILE A 609 40.22 26.56 -1.13
CA ILE A 609 39.02 27.15 -0.52
C ILE A 609 38.85 26.62 0.90
N SER A 610 38.21 27.41 1.76
CA SER A 610 37.84 26.99 3.11
C SER A 610 36.56 26.14 3.09
N PHE A 611 36.34 25.34 4.13
CA PHE A 611 35.11 24.54 4.24
C PHE A 611 33.82 25.40 4.23
N PRO A 612 33.75 26.56 4.91
CA PRO A 612 32.57 27.44 4.80
C PRO A 612 32.28 27.88 3.37
N LEU A 613 33.31 28.21 2.59
CA LEU A 613 33.15 28.58 1.18
C LEU A 613 32.73 27.38 0.33
N PHE A 614 33.34 26.21 0.54
CA PHE A 614 32.93 24.95 -0.09
C PHE A 614 31.44 24.66 0.16
N LYS A 615 31.00 24.73 1.41
CA LYS A 615 29.61 24.50 1.80
C LYS A 615 28.65 25.45 1.09
N HIS A 616 28.97 26.74 1.10
CA HIS A 616 28.14 27.74 0.44
C HIS A 616 28.02 27.53 -1.08
N GLU A 617 29.14 27.22 -1.76
CA GLU A 617 29.13 26.92 -3.20
C GLU A 617 28.37 25.61 -3.51
N LEU A 618 28.48 24.60 -2.64
CA LEU A 618 27.74 23.35 -2.75
C LEU A 618 26.22 23.56 -2.57
N ASP A 619 25.81 24.34 -1.57
CA ASP A 619 24.42 24.72 -1.32
C ASP A 619 23.83 25.51 -2.50
N THR A 620 24.64 26.38 -3.11
CA THR A 620 24.25 27.12 -4.32
C THR A 620 23.98 26.17 -5.48
N LEU A 621 24.87 25.20 -5.72
CA LEU A 621 24.68 24.16 -6.74
C LEU A 621 23.45 23.29 -6.45
N TYR A 622 23.17 22.98 -5.18
CA TYR A 622 21.95 22.27 -4.76
C TYR A 622 20.69 23.04 -5.15
N HIS A 623 20.61 24.31 -4.78
CA HIS A 623 19.44 25.13 -5.09
C HIS A 623 19.25 25.27 -6.60
N ILE A 624 20.31 25.57 -7.34
CA ILE A 624 20.30 25.57 -8.81
C ILE A 624 19.71 24.24 -9.33
N GLU A 625 20.27 23.09 -8.94
CA GLU A 625 19.80 21.80 -9.44
C GLU A 625 18.36 21.47 -9.03
N PHE A 626 17.98 21.76 -7.79
CA PHE A 626 16.60 21.59 -7.33
C PHE A 626 15.62 22.31 -8.25
N PHE A 627 15.90 23.56 -8.55
CA PHE A 627 15.01 24.43 -9.28
C PHE A 627 15.02 24.19 -10.80
N PHE A 628 16.13 23.71 -11.37
CA PHE A 628 16.23 23.38 -12.80
C PHE A 628 15.84 21.93 -13.13
N THR A 629 16.16 20.96 -12.27
CA THR A 629 15.96 19.52 -12.57
C THR A 629 14.60 19.00 -12.09
N ILE A 630 14.02 19.54 -11.01
CA ILE A 630 12.84 18.92 -10.36
C ILE A 630 11.51 19.43 -10.92
N LYS A 631 11.48 20.63 -11.52
CA LYS A 631 10.55 21.11 -12.57
C LYS A 631 10.48 22.64 -12.55
N SER A 632 10.92 23.28 -13.64
CA SER A 632 10.61 24.68 -13.94
C SER A 632 9.14 24.89 -14.31
N ASP A 633 8.44 23.85 -14.80
CA ASP A 633 7.12 24.02 -15.41
C ASP A 633 5.93 24.10 -14.44
N ILE A 634 6.02 23.47 -13.26
CA ILE A 634 4.91 23.44 -12.28
C ILE A 634 4.70 24.78 -11.58
N PHE A 635 5.69 25.66 -11.61
CA PHE A 635 5.63 26.97 -10.97
C PHE A 635 5.06 28.05 -11.90
N PHE A 636 4.84 27.75 -13.18
CA PHE A 636 4.26 28.70 -14.14
C PHE A 636 2.81 29.04 -13.79
N ARG A 637 2.43 30.29 -14.11
CA ARG A 637 1.10 30.86 -13.87
C ARG A 637 -0.03 30.01 -14.47
N ASP A 638 0.21 29.38 -15.62
CA ASP A 638 -0.77 28.55 -16.32
C ASP A 638 -1.06 27.20 -15.63
N ASN A 639 -0.37 26.90 -14.52
CA ASN A 639 -0.49 25.65 -13.75
C ASN A 639 -0.92 25.90 -12.28
N GLU A 640 -1.64 26.98 -11.98
CA GLU A 640 -2.10 27.35 -10.63
C GLU A 640 -2.80 26.19 -9.88
N ASP A 641 -3.69 25.45 -10.55
CA ASP A 641 -4.35 24.26 -10.00
C ASP A 641 -3.36 23.16 -9.59
N SER A 642 -2.25 23.02 -10.32
CA SER A 642 -1.19 22.06 -9.98
C SER A 642 -0.41 22.49 -8.74
N LEU A 643 -0.21 23.80 -8.53
CA LEU A 643 0.39 24.34 -7.30
C LEU A 643 -0.55 24.16 -6.10
N LEU A 644 -1.83 24.47 -6.26
CA LEU A 644 -2.83 24.25 -5.21
C LEU A 644 -2.94 22.76 -4.81
N GLN A 645 -2.89 21.86 -5.79
CA GLN A 645 -2.86 20.42 -5.54
C GLN A 645 -1.55 19.96 -4.87
N LEU A 646 -0.41 20.59 -5.19
CA LEU A 646 0.90 20.28 -4.60
C LEU A 646 1.00 20.76 -3.15
N PHE A 647 0.43 21.93 -2.83
CA PHE A 647 0.54 22.62 -1.54
C PHE A 647 -0.71 22.56 -0.66
N LYS A 648 -1.67 21.68 -0.98
CA LYS A 648 -2.91 21.45 -0.22
C LYS A 648 -2.71 21.20 1.29
N ASN A 649 -1.48 20.91 1.73
CA ASN A 649 -1.09 20.81 3.13
C ASN A 649 -0.16 21.98 3.50
N GLU A 650 -0.60 22.89 4.38
CA GLU A 650 0.11 24.12 4.82
C GLU A 650 1.58 23.89 5.23
N MET A 651 1.93 22.69 5.71
CA MET A 651 3.29 22.31 6.11
C MET A 651 4.31 22.33 4.94
N GLU A 652 3.84 22.23 3.69
CA GLU A 652 4.70 22.24 2.49
C GLU A 652 4.93 23.66 1.98
N PHE A 653 3.97 24.56 2.22
CA PHE A 653 4.02 25.95 1.78
C PHE A 653 5.13 26.75 2.49
N ASN A 654 5.27 26.62 3.81
CA ASN A 654 6.35 27.29 4.56
C ASN A 654 7.76 26.81 4.14
N ASN A 655 7.88 25.54 3.75
CA ASN A 655 9.15 25.02 3.24
C ASN A 655 9.47 25.57 1.85
N PHE A 656 8.46 25.78 1.01
CA PHE A 656 8.59 26.45 -0.27
C PHE A 656 9.02 27.91 -0.10
N LEU A 657 8.38 28.66 0.80
CA LEU A 657 8.77 30.04 1.12
C LEU A 657 10.25 30.14 1.48
N ARG A 658 10.71 29.26 2.37
CA ARG A 658 12.13 29.24 2.77
C ARG A 658 13.05 28.93 1.59
N GLN A 659 12.71 27.99 0.72
CA GLN A 659 13.55 27.67 -0.44
C GLN A 659 13.58 28.79 -1.48
N ALA A 660 12.44 29.45 -1.72
CA ALA A 660 12.38 30.62 -2.59
C ALA A 660 13.21 31.78 -2.02
N GLN A 661 13.22 31.95 -0.70
CA GLN A 661 14.08 32.90 -0.02
C GLN A 661 15.57 32.55 -0.21
N GLU A 662 15.97 31.28 -0.11
CA GLU A 662 17.38 30.90 -0.32
C GLU A 662 17.87 31.20 -1.74
N ILE A 663 17.07 30.97 -2.78
CA ILE A 663 17.52 31.34 -4.14
C ILE A 663 17.60 32.85 -4.34
N PHE A 664 16.71 33.61 -3.69
CA PHE A 664 16.81 35.06 -3.70
C PHE A 664 18.08 35.52 -2.98
N ASN A 665 18.40 34.93 -1.83
CA ASN A 665 19.63 35.20 -1.10
C ASN A 665 20.87 34.88 -1.95
N ILE A 666 20.86 33.76 -2.68
CA ILE A 666 21.92 33.40 -3.63
C ILE A 666 22.03 34.47 -4.72
N ALA A 667 20.92 34.89 -5.33
CA ALA A 667 20.95 35.93 -6.36
C ALA A 667 21.53 37.26 -5.83
N VAL A 668 21.08 37.70 -4.65
CA VAL A 668 21.59 38.90 -3.98
C VAL A 668 23.07 38.77 -3.64
N TYR A 669 23.50 37.61 -3.14
CA TYR A 669 24.90 37.36 -2.83
C TYR A 669 25.76 37.33 -4.10
N THR A 670 25.32 36.67 -5.18
CA THR A 670 26.01 36.66 -6.47
C THR A 670 26.19 38.09 -6.97
N ILE A 671 25.15 38.93 -6.93
CA ILE A 671 25.26 40.35 -7.25
C ILE A 671 26.26 41.03 -6.31
N SER A 672 26.13 40.85 -5.00
CA SER A 672 26.96 41.56 -4.02
C SER A 672 28.44 41.20 -4.17
N ARG A 673 28.79 39.92 -4.30
CA ARG A 673 30.16 39.45 -4.50
C ARG A 673 30.77 40.04 -5.78
N HIS A 674 30.02 40.03 -6.87
CA HIS A 674 30.52 40.40 -8.18
C HIS A 674 30.46 41.90 -8.46
N VAL A 675 29.52 42.65 -7.87
CA VAL A 675 29.43 44.11 -8.04
C VAL A 675 30.28 44.86 -7.01
N ILE A 676 30.42 44.33 -5.79
CA ILE A 676 31.07 45.04 -4.68
C ILE A 676 32.54 44.62 -4.51
N LEU A 677 32.91 43.36 -4.83
CA LEU A 677 34.27 42.85 -4.60
C LEU A 677 35.09 42.62 -5.87
N GLU A 678 34.46 42.49 -7.03
CA GLU A 678 35.13 42.37 -8.34
C GLU A 678 34.77 43.60 -9.19
N ASP A 679 35.73 44.22 -9.87
CA ASP A 679 35.46 45.40 -10.72
C ASP A 679 34.55 44.96 -11.89
N GLU A 680 33.41 45.63 -12.12
CA GLU A 680 32.38 45.27 -13.14
C GLU A 680 32.95 45.08 -14.56
N LYS A 681 34.16 45.62 -14.80
CA LYS A 681 34.92 45.49 -16.04
C LYS A 681 35.26 44.04 -16.42
N GLY A 682 35.22 43.10 -15.46
CA GLY A 682 35.43 41.68 -15.71
C GLY A 682 34.23 40.94 -16.32
N PHE A 683 33.03 41.53 -16.32
CA PHE A 683 31.81 40.82 -16.77
C PHE A 683 31.62 40.84 -18.27
N SER A 684 31.17 39.69 -18.80
CA SER A 684 30.71 39.58 -20.17
C SER A 684 29.48 40.49 -20.41
N LYS A 685 29.18 40.76 -21.68
CA LYS A 685 27.97 41.51 -22.05
C LYS A 685 26.69 40.82 -21.55
N SER A 686 26.63 39.49 -21.64
CA SER A 686 25.47 38.70 -21.19
C SER A 686 25.24 38.76 -19.68
N GLN A 687 26.32 38.79 -18.89
CA GLN A 687 26.23 38.92 -17.43
C GLN A 687 25.67 40.27 -17.01
N ARG A 688 26.12 41.37 -17.63
CA ARG A 688 25.62 42.72 -17.40
C ARG A 688 24.15 42.87 -17.80
N GLU A 689 23.76 42.34 -18.95
CA GLU A 689 22.35 42.33 -19.39
C GLU A 689 21.47 41.54 -18.41
N SER A 690 21.95 40.40 -17.90
CA SER A 690 21.22 39.61 -16.91
C SER A 690 20.98 40.38 -15.60
N MET A 691 21.94 41.16 -15.13
CA MET A 691 21.79 41.99 -13.93
C MET A 691 20.69 43.05 -14.10
N ASN A 692 20.70 43.76 -15.24
CA ASN A 692 19.70 44.78 -15.54
C ASN A 692 18.29 44.18 -15.64
N ASN A 693 18.15 42.99 -16.23
CA ASN A 693 16.88 42.30 -16.33
C ASN A 693 16.32 41.91 -14.94
N LEU A 694 17.16 41.39 -14.05
CA LEU A 694 16.73 41.06 -12.68
C LEU A 694 16.25 42.31 -11.92
N TYR A 695 16.98 43.42 -12.04
CA TYR A 695 16.61 44.69 -11.40
C TYR A 695 15.23 45.18 -11.85
N ASN A 696 14.95 45.12 -13.15
CA ASN A 696 13.67 45.51 -13.71
C ASN A 696 12.52 44.58 -13.23
N GLU A 697 12.76 43.27 -13.17
CA GLU A 697 11.77 42.31 -12.66
C GLU A 697 11.48 42.47 -11.17
N ILE A 698 12.50 42.67 -10.33
CA ILE A 698 12.31 42.92 -8.88
C ILE A 698 11.49 44.20 -8.65
N THR A 699 11.76 45.25 -9.44
CA THR A 699 11.00 46.50 -9.37
C THR A 699 9.53 46.28 -9.73
N SER A 700 9.26 45.54 -10.80
CA SER A 700 7.90 45.16 -11.22
C SER A 700 7.17 44.37 -10.12
N LEU A 701 7.84 43.41 -9.49
CA LEU A 701 7.27 42.59 -8.42
C LEU A 701 6.97 43.39 -7.16
N THR A 702 7.85 44.31 -6.80
CA THR A 702 7.64 45.21 -5.65
C THR A 702 6.38 46.06 -5.85
N ASN A 703 6.14 46.55 -7.07
CA ASN A 703 4.94 47.30 -7.39
C ASN A 703 3.67 46.42 -7.32
N LEU A 704 3.73 45.20 -7.83
CA LEU A 704 2.63 44.23 -7.73
C LEU A 704 2.28 43.88 -6.27
N ALA A 705 3.29 43.66 -5.41
CA ALA A 705 3.08 43.38 -4.00
C ALA A 705 2.39 44.54 -3.27
N LYS A 706 2.77 45.79 -3.60
CA LYS A 706 2.12 46.98 -3.05
C LYS A 706 0.65 47.04 -3.43
N MET A 707 0.31 46.79 -4.70
CA MET A 707 -1.09 46.73 -5.16
C MET A 707 -1.91 45.69 -4.38
N HIS A 708 -1.38 44.47 -4.21
CA HIS A 708 -2.10 43.42 -3.46
C HIS A 708 -2.20 43.69 -1.95
N LEU A 709 -1.23 44.37 -1.35
CA LEU A 709 -1.32 44.83 0.04
C LEU A 709 -2.34 45.96 0.22
N GLU A 710 -2.57 46.77 -0.82
CA GLU A 710 -3.64 47.77 -0.85
C GLU A 710 -5.01 47.10 -0.98
N ASP A 711 -5.18 46.08 -1.82
CA ASP A 711 -6.42 45.29 -1.94
C ASP A 711 -6.86 44.68 -0.60
N LEU A 712 -5.91 44.28 0.25
CA LEU A 712 -6.17 43.69 1.58
C LEU A 712 -6.63 44.70 2.63
N LYS A 713 -6.51 46.00 2.38
CA LYS A 713 -6.98 47.06 3.29
C LYS A 713 -8.45 47.41 3.10
N TYR A 714 -9.08 46.94 2.01
CA TYR A 714 -10.49 47.20 1.72
C TYR A 714 -11.33 46.00 2.14
N ASP A 715 -12.13 46.18 3.19
CA ASP A 715 -12.74 45.13 4.03
C ASP A 715 -14.01 44.47 3.44
N ASP A 716 -14.24 44.55 2.12
CA ASP A 716 -15.59 44.31 1.57
C ASP A 716 -15.74 43.09 0.66
N HIS A 717 -14.76 42.19 0.54
CA HIS A 717 -14.88 41.04 -0.37
C HIS A 717 -14.69 39.68 0.30
N SER A 718 -15.69 38.83 0.03
CA SER A 718 -15.85 37.40 0.35
C SER A 718 -14.76 36.45 -0.19
N GLY A 719 -13.60 36.97 -0.58
CA GLY A 719 -12.44 36.21 -1.04
C GLY A 719 -11.70 35.58 0.15
N GLY A 720 -12.13 34.39 0.56
CA GLY A 720 -11.58 33.69 1.72
C GLY A 720 -10.06 33.45 1.65
N LYS A 721 -9.49 32.95 2.76
CA LYS A 721 -8.08 32.55 2.97
C LYS A 721 -7.37 31.90 1.76
N GLU A 722 -8.12 31.23 0.88
CA GLU A 722 -7.67 30.60 -0.36
C GLU A 722 -7.23 31.61 -1.43
N GLU A 723 -7.95 32.71 -1.63
CA GLU A 723 -7.59 33.75 -2.62
C GLU A 723 -6.30 34.49 -2.22
N PHE A 724 -6.15 34.77 -0.92
CA PHE A 724 -4.92 35.32 -0.38
C PHE A 724 -3.74 34.35 -0.55
N LEU A 725 -3.97 33.05 -0.29
CA LEU A 725 -2.95 32.02 -0.50
C LEU A 725 -2.51 31.95 -1.97
N ILE A 726 -3.45 32.05 -2.91
CA ILE A 726 -3.20 32.12 -4.36
C ILE A 726 -2.32 33.34 -4.70
N LYS A 727 -2.66 34.53 -4.19
CA LYS A 727 -1.88 35.76 -4.43
C LYS A 727 -0.45 35.66 -3.89
N VAL A 728 -0.26 35.08 -2.70
CA VAL A 728 1.09 34.84 -2.14
C VAL A 728 1.86 33.81 -2.97
N ILE A 729 1.22 32.71 -3.39
CA ILE A 729 1.83 31.72 -4.30
C ILE A 729 2.30 32.40 -5.59
N PHE A 730 1.46 33.28 -6.16
CA PHE A 730 1.78 33.98 -7.41
C PHE A 730 3.00 34.90 -7.27
N PHE A 731 3.00 35.74 -6.24
CA PHE A 731 4.13 36.65 -5.97
C PHE A 731 5.44 35.89 -5.75
N VAL A 732 5.42 34.88 -4.88
CA VAL A 732 6.61 34.10 -4.54
C VAL A 732 7.12 33.33 -5.77
N SER A 733 6.22 32.76 -6.58
CA SER A 733 6.59 32.08 -7.82
C SER A 733 7.28 33.02 -8.82
N ARG A 734 6.82 34.27 -8.95
CA ARG A 734 7.45 35.24 -9.85
C ARG A 734 8.82 35.71 -9.36
N LEU A 735 8.97 35.99 -8.06
CA LEU A 735 10.26 36.33 -7.45
C LEU A 735 11.27 35.19 -7.62
N TYR A 736 10.78 33.97 -7.42
CA TYR A 736 11.52 32.75 -7.65
C TYR A 736 12.04 32.66 -9.10
N PHE A 737 11.18 32.84 -10.11
CA PHE A 737 11.59 32.78 -11.51
C PHE A 737 12.61 33.86 -11.90
N ALA A 738 12.41 35.09 -11.43
CA ALA A 738 13.35 36.18 -11.69
C ALA A 738 14.75 35.85 -11.17
N SER A 739 14.82 35.40 -9.91
CA SER A 739 16.06 34.98 -9.26
C SER A 739 16.72 33.81 -10.00
N LEU A 740 15.91 32.85 -10.45
CA LEU A 740 16.36 31.67 -11.20
C LEU A 740 16.96 32.05 -12.57
N ILE A 741 16.26 32.87 -13.35
CA ILE A 741 16.71 33.33 -14.68
C ILE A 741 18.04 34.08 -14.56
N PHE A 742 18.15 34.93 -13.54
CA PHE A 742 19.38 35.64 -13.23
C PHE A 742 20.55 34.69 -12.97
N VAL A 743 20.44 33.82 -11.96
CA VAL A 743 21.53 32.89 -11.57
C VAL A 743 21.95 32.04 -12.77
N ARG A 744 21.00 31.58 -13.59
CA ARG A 744 21.27 30.77 -14.78
C ARG A 744 22.08 31.51 -15.84
N THR A 745 21.67 32.73 -16.15
CA THR A 745 22.25 33.52 -17.24
C THR A 745 23.59 34.09 -16.82
N PHE A 746 23.70 34.51 -15.56
CA PHE A 746 24.92 35.06 -14.98
C PHE A 746 26.06 34.03 -14.90
N HIS A 747 25.76 32.78 -14.56
CA HIS A 747 26.76 31.69 -14.53
C HIS A 747 26.90 30.94 -15.87
N SER A 748 26.37 31.47 -16.97
CA SER A 748 26.47 30.89 -18.32
C SER A 748 25.98 29.44 -18.44
N LEU A 749 25.04 29.02 -17.60
CA LEU A 749 24.46 27.67 -17.63
C LEU A 749 23.55 27.41 -18.86
N LEU A 750 23.38 28.41 -19.73
CA LEU A 750 22.59 28.37 -20.97
C LEU A 750 23.31 27.75 -22.17
N GLU A 751 24.62 27.50 -22.12
CA GLU A 751 25.36 26.92 -23.27
C GLU A 751 25.10 25.41 -23.48
N LYS A 752 24.37 24.72 -22.59
CA LYS A 752 23.98 23.30 -22.77
C LYS A 752 22.58 23.15 -23.38
N SER A 753 22.56 22.71 -24.64
CA SER A 753 21.44 22.63 -25.58
C SER A 753 20.21 21.77 -25.19
N GLN A 754 20.20 21.10 -24.04
CA GLN A 754 19.09 20.18 -23.70
C GLN A 754 17.88 20.85 -23.04
N VAL A 755 18.05 21.96 -22.31
CA VAL A 755 16.94 22.61 -21.58
C VAL A 755 16.09 23.50 -22.50
N ILE A 756 16.67 24.03 -23.59
CA ILE A 756 16.00 24.97 -24.51
C ILE A 756 14.87 24.28 -25.30
N LYS A 757 14.94 22.97 -25.57
CA LYS A 757 13.91 22.27 -26.35
C LYS A 757 12.55 22.14 -25.65
N LYS A 758 12.44 22.43 -24.35
CA LYS A 758 11.16 22.48 -23.62
C LYS A 758 10.61 23.89 -23.41
N TRP A 759 11.37 24.93 -23.76
CA TRP A 759 11.05 26.34 -23.47
C TRP A 759 10.56 27.12 -24.70
N ARG A 760 10.63 26.53 -25.89
CA ARG A 760 9.87 26.96 -27.08
C ARG A 760 8.70 26.02 -27.25
#